data_AF-A0A1V2LNH0-F1
#
_entry.id   AF-A0A1V2LNH0-F1
#
_cell.length_a   1.000
_cell.length_b   1.000
_cell.length_c   1.000
_cell.angle_alpha   90.00
_cell.angle_beta   90.00
_cell.angle_gamma   90.00
#
_symmetry.space_group_name_H-M   'P 1'
#
loop_
_entity.id
_entity.type
_entity.pdbx_description
1 polymer ?
#
loop_
_entity_poly.entity_id
_entity_poly.type
_entity_poly.pdbx_seq_one_letter_code
_entity_poly.pdbx_strand_id
1 'polypeptide(L)'
;MSLEYTSERAKELISRADAIREDVTRLSGGRAELICVSKLKPASDIKALYDHGYRHFGENYVQELIEKVKVLPSDIKWHFIGGLQTNKTKDLAKNIPNLYVVETIDTIKKAKKLNDTRKHMIDAETPGFGIVNVYVQVNTSGEEQKSGCEPSELDELVRTIIDECPQLKFAGLMTIGSYGMSHGEGENPEFKLLGDCKQHLEEKFGLKDLQMSMGMSSDYEQALRQGSTAVRVGSDIFEKNRREPNDLAMIDLTVICYRQTRLNSFTITNMCCLTKHGIRVRNGEEKSTCLKLEAETDYLDSPLLGLFPKIGWNISTLSLSTFPSIEPMPPRKANKGTVTHRAAKKEAVLDYDIDKEYQGVTEVDKQKGINQNTSLEQENEKLKGLEQEAEAKTTVVGYYFNQIDEVINTRHVFQIFMLVFLMNLTYLAFKDKELAGDENAMTTMITCGCVLLACGLECFAVLNSKFKNFNEGKSITKPELLDFDYIYSVFFPLIVCTLKSPENIALVACCVAQLNYMNVFVKIMVSYVVLFQFNIEGTIWTTQTLTLPLTNAFFYECINRFIANELPIYEKTFLGLLYTSLTFFITKDSNITLYIMKNLVLSFTIALIFTSPLLDLYRKTQERSMKVSLLVVLYLLFLSLGLIISDKLLLSKLGKFPFNWLVEFINENEARREMFQKWSISSALLVPSVFLFFSKFHASLSIKRKVWHFIIFMMIIPAISREPELVSIALFGMTGVLIFVETLRCNELPPFGKLIKHLFEKYEDSKDNSGKIITSYTYLIAGVALPFWLNNCDATRESSYMGLVVLGLGDAFASLVGGFCGSYTWPQSKKTIEGSLAMFVGIVGGFLCVGYFAGTASPLNWTNRVLCGILCALFEGIVDVNDNLFLPVFAYTVAELLILFN
;
A
#
# COMPACT_ATOMS: atom_id res chain seq x y z
N MET A 1 -21.23 15.61 10.72
CA MET A 1 -21.04 15.74 9.26
C MET A 1 -21.79 16.98 8.78
N SER A 2 -21.19 17.83 7.96
CA SER A 2 -21.93 18.94 7.32
C SER A 2 -22.90 18.40 6.26
N LEU A 3 -24.11 18.96 6.20
CA LEU A 3 -25.13 18.68 5.18
C LEU A 3 -25.18 19.77 4.11
N GLU A 4 -24.40 20.84 4.27
CA GLU A 4 -24.35 21.92 3.29
C GLU A 4 -23.64 21.46 2.02
N TYR A 5 -24.25 21.71 0.87
CA TYR A 5 -23.71 21.43 -0.45
C TYR A 5 -23.74 22.70 -1.31
N THR A 6 -22.78 22.86 -2.22
CA THR A 6 -22.78 23.98 -3.16
C THR A 6 -23.79 23.75 -4.28
N SER A 7 -24.39 24.82 -4.81
CA SER A 7 -25.34 24.73 -5.93
C SER A 7 -24.71 24.07 -7.16
N GLU A 8 -23.42 24.31 -7.39
CA GLU A 8 -22.67 23.73 -8.50
C GLU A 8 -22.53 22.21 -8.36
N ARG A 9 -22.16 21.73 -7.17
CA ARG A 9 -22.02 20.29 -6.89
C ARG A 9 -23.37 19.58 -6.96
N ALA A 10 -24.43 20.19 -6.44
CA ALA A 10 -25.78 19.63 -6.54
C ALA A 10 -26.22 19.48 -8.00
N LYS A 11 -26.05 20.52 -8.83
CA LYS A 11 -26.37 20.47 -10.26
C LYS A 11 -25.60 19.37 -10.99
N GLU A 12 -24.32 19.18 -10.68
CA GLU A 12 -23.48 18.12 -11.26
C GLU A 12 -24.02 16.72 -10.92
N LEU A 13 -24.27 16.46 -9.63
CA LEU A 13 -24.77 15.17 -9.15
C LEU A 13 -26.14 14.84 -9.73
N ILE A 14 -27.04 15.83 -9.71
CA ILE A 14 -28.41 15.71 -10.23
C ILE A 14 -28.39 15.38 -11.72
N SER A 15 -27.63 16.15 -12.51
CA SER A 15 -27.51 15.95 -13.96
C SER A 15 -27.07 14.52 -14.31
N ARG A 16 -26.08 14.00 -13.58
CA ARG A 16 -25.58 12.63 -13.81
C ARG A 16 -26.54 11.55 -13.36
N ALA A 17 -27.12 11.71 -12.17
CA ALA A 17 -28.06 10.74 -11.64
C ALA A 17 -29.30 10.66 -12.54
N ASP A 18 -29.82 11.80 -13.02
CA ASP A 18 -31.00 11.86 -13.88
C ASP A 18 -30.74 11.21 -15.25
N ALA A 19 -29.57 11.47 -15.87
CA ALA A 19 -29.19 10.80 -17.11
C ALA A 19 -29.18 9.26 -16.97
N ILE A 20 -28.63 8.75 -15.87
CA ILE A 20 -28.59 7.30 -15.61
C ILE A 20 -29.99 6.77 -15.29
N ARG A 21 -30.81 7.52 -14.55
CA ARG A 21 -32.20 7.14 -14.26
C ARG A 21 -33.04 7.05 -15.54
N GLU A 22 -32.84 7.96 -16.49
CA GLU A 22 -33.48 7.90 -17.81
C GLU A 22 -33.08 6.63 -18.55
N ASP A 23 -31.79 6.28 -18.57
CA ASP A 23 -31.30 5.05 -19.19
C ASP A 23 -31.88 3.79 -18.51
N VAL A 24 -31.90 3.76 -17.18
CA VAL A 24 -32.50 2.66 -16.40
C VAL A 24 -33.98 2.49 -16.74
N THR A 25 -34.73 3.59 -16.78
CA THR A 25 -36.16 3.59 -17.11
C THR A 25 -36.39 3.10 -18.53
N ARG A 26 -35.63 3.63 -19.49
CA ARG A 26 -35.73 3.29 -20.91
C ARG A 26 -35.39 1.83 -21.20
N LEU A 27 -34.31 1.30 -20.60
CA LEU A 27 -33.83 -0.06 -20.86
C LEU A 27 -34.62 -1.14 -20.12
N SER A 28 -35.15 -0.85 -18.92
CA SER A 28 -35.96 -1.81 -18.17
C SER A 28 -37.45 -1.77 -18.50
N GLY A 29 -37.93 -0.70 -19.16
CA GLY A 29 -39.36 -0.40 -19.28
C GLY A 29 -39.98 0.03 -17.96
N GLY A 30 -39.22 0.75 -17.12
CA GLY A 30 -39.65 1.21 -15.80
C GLY A 30 -39.72 0.12 -14.71
N ARG A 31 -39.15 -1.06 -14.96
CA ARG A 31 -39.19 -2.21 -14.02
C ARG A 31 -38.00 -2.26 -13.05
N ALA A 32 -36.98 -1.43 -13.27
CA ALA A 32 -35.76 -1.44 -12.46
C ALA A 32 -35.57 -0.15 -11.67
N GLU A 33 -35.05 -0.29 -10.45
CA GLU A 33 -34.70 0.83 -9.57
C GLU A 33 -33.21 1.19 -9.73
N LEU A 34 -32.90 2.49 -9.70
CA LEU A 34 -31.52 2.98 -9.62
C LEU A 34 -31.12 3.17 -8.15
N ILE A 35 -30.12 2.42 -7.70
CA ILE A 35 -29.55 2.56 -6.36
C ILE A 35 -28.29 3.43 -6.47
N CYS A 36 -28.33 4.63 -5.87
CA CYS A 36 -27.19 5.54 -5.82
C CYS A 36 -26.18 5.04 -4.79
N VAL A 37 -25.06 4.47 -5.23
CA VAL A 37 -24.02 3.93 -4.34
C VAL A 37 -23.15 5.07 -3.80
N SER A 38 -23.37 5.42 -2.53
CA SER A 38 -22.79 6.60 -1.87
C SER A 38 -21.63 6.28 -0.93
N LYS A 39 -21.08 5.06 -0.98
CA LYS A 39 -19.89 4.66 -0.20
C LYS A 39 -18.76 5.68 -0.34
N LEU A 40 -18.13 6.04 0.77
CA LEU A 40 -17.06 7.03 0.87
C LEU A 40 -17.45 8.45 0.41
N LYS A 41 -18.73 8.73 0.12
CA LYS A 41 -19.22 10.06 -0.26
C LYS A 41 -19.77 10.81 0.96
N PRO A 42 -19.56 12.12 1.06
CA PRO A 42 -20.02 12.90 2.20
C PRO A 42 -21.56 12.94 2.26
N ALA A 43 -22.11 13.12 3.47
CA ALA A 43 -23.57 13.23 3.66
C ALA A 43 -24.19 14.39 2.88
N SER A 44 -23.43 15.47 2.61
CA SER A 44 -23.88 16.59 1.77
C SER A 44 -24.19 16.19 0.32
N ASP A 45 -23.39 15.30 -0.29
CA ASP A 45 -23.66 14.79 -1.65
C ASP A 45 -24.96 13.95 -1.68
N ILE A 46 -25.20 13.16 -0.63
CA ILE A 46 -26.43 12.37 -0.47
C ILE A 46 -27.62 13.29 -0.26
N LYS A 47 -27.46 14.34 0.57
CA LYS A 47 -28.48 15.34 0.82
C LYS A 47 -28.89 16.09 -0.46
N ALA A 48 -27.92 16.42 -1.32
CA ALA A 48 -28.18 17.08 -2.60
C ALA A 48 -29.07 16.22 -3.52
N LEU A 49 -28.78 14.92 -3.65
CA LEU A 49 -29.61 14.01 -4.42
C LEU A 49 -30.97 13.73 -3.74
N TYR A 50 -30.98 13.64 -2.41
CA TYR A 50 -32.19 13.47 -1.64
C TYR A 50 -33.17 14.63 -1.85
N ASP A 51 -32.69 15.86 -1.81
CA ASP A 51 -33.51 17.07 -2.01
C ASP A 51 -34.09 17.15 -3.43
N HIS A 52 -33.44 16.50 -4.40
CA HIS A 52 -33.94 16.33 -5.76
C HIS A 52 -34.86 15.12 -5.95
N GLY A 53 -35.14 14.35 -4.89
CA GLY A 53 -36.12 13.26 -4.90
C GLY A 53 -35.54 11.84 -4.97
N TYR A 54 -34.22 11.66 -4.94
CA TYR A 54 -33.64 10.33 -4.78
C TYR A 54 -33.90 9.80 -3.36
N ARG A 55 -34.25 8.51 -3.24
CA ARG A 55 -34.53 7.86 -1.94
C ARG A 55 -33.74 6.57 -1.71
N HIS A 56 -33.30 5.90 -2.77
CA HIS A 56 -32.56 4.64 -2.68
C HIS A 56 -31.05 4.88 -2.72
N PHE A 57 -30.37 4.58 -1.60
CA PHE A 57 -28.91 4.77 -1.47
C PHE A 57 -28.23 3.50 -0.97
N GLY A 58 -27.09 3.17 -1.59
CA GLY A 58 -26.31 1.97 -1.30
C GLY A 58 -25.02 2.26 -0.53
N GLU A 59 -24.80 1.56 0.58
CA GLU A 59 -23.60 1.66 1.42
C GLU A 59 -22.88 0.32 1.60
N ASN A 60 -21.55 0.39 1.68
CA ASN A 60 -20.69 -0.79 1.81
C ASN A 60 -20.19 -1.01 3.24
N TYR A 61 -20.07 0.06 4.04
CA TYR A 61 -19.45 0.00 5.36
C TYR A 61 -20.47 0.29 6.44
N VAL A 62 -20.63 -0.65 7.39
CA VAL A 62 -21.66 -0.56 8.44
C VAL A 62 -21.51 0.69 9.29
N GLN A 63 -20.28 1.05 9.70
CA GLN A 63 -20.07 2.23 10.53
C GLN A 63 -20.36 3.53 9.77
N GLU A 64 -19.96 3.61 8.51
CA GLU A 64 -20.25 4.78 7.67
C GLU A 64 -21.76 4.99 7.52
N LEU A 65 -22.50 3.90 7.28
CA LEU A 65 -23.96 3.93 7.19
C LEU A 65 -24.60 4.38 8.52
N ILE A 66 -24.11 3.90 9.66
CA ILE A 66 -24.60 4.33 10.99
C ILE A 66 -24.43 5.84 11.18
N GLU A 67 -23.28 6.40 10.82
CA GLU A 67 -23.06 7.85 10.93
C GLU A 67 -23.93 8.66 9.96
N LYS A 68 -24.15 8.16 8.74
CA LYS A 68 -25.02 8.79 7.74
C LYS A 68 -26.48 8.82 8.17
N VAL A 69 -26.99 7.72 8.74
CA VAL A 69 -28.37 7.61 9.21
C VAL A 69 -28.69 8.59 10.34
N LYS A 70 -27.70 8.96 11.17
CA LYS A 70 -27.90 9.94 12.25
C LYS A 70 -28.18 11.36 11.76
N VAL A 71 -27.64 11.72 10.59
CA VAL A 71 -27.66 13.11 10.09
C VAL A 71 -28.57 13.30 8.88
N LEU A 72 -28.91 12.23 8.15
CA LEU A 72 -29.73 12.30 6.95
C LEU A 72 -31.22 12.02 7.23
N PRO A 73 -32.13 12.46 6.34
CA PRO A 73 -33.57 12.25 6.48
C PRO A 73 -33.96 10.77 6.65
N SER A 74 -34.97 10.53 7.50
CA SER A 74 -35.37 9.19 7.93
C SER A 74 -36.18 8.40 6.90
N ASP A 75 -36.68 9.03 5.84
CA ASP A 75 -37.41 8.39 4.73
C ASP A 75 -36.48 7.89 3.61
N ILE A 76 -35.15 8.07 3.75
CA ILE A 76 -34.17 7.38 2.91
C ILE A 76 -34.34 5.86 3.05
N LYS A 77 -34.28 5.18 1.92
CA LYS A 77 -34.27 3.72 1.84
C LYS A 77 -32.82 3.25 1.69
N TRP A 78 -32.25 2.79 2.81
CA TRP A 78 -30.86 2.32 2.81
C TRP A 78 -30.73 0.88 2.33
N HIS A 79 -29.86 0.68 1.35
CA HIS A 79 -29.43 -0.61 0.85
C HIS A 79 -28.04 -0.91 1.42
N PHE A 80 -27.90 -2.00 2.19
CA PHE A 80 -26.58 -2.48 2.57
C PHE A 80 -26.07 -3.47 1.52
N ILE A 81 -25.01 -3.10 0.81
CA ILE A 81 -24.49 -3.84 -0.36
C ILE A 81 -23.02 -4.27 -0.19
N GLY A 82 -22.43 -4.04 0.98
CA GLY A 82 -21.05 -4.45 1.29
C GLY A 82 -20.96 -5.84 1.91
N GLY A 83 -19.74 -6.40 1.94
CA GLY A 83 -19.48 -7.70 2.57
C GLY A 83 -19.86 -7.68 4.06
N LEU A 84 -20.94 -8.37 4.41
CA LEU A 84 -21.46 -8.37 5.77
C LEU A 84 -20.74 -9.38 6.64
N GLN A 85 -19.94 -8.94 7.61
CA GLN A 85 -19.39 -9.84 8.64
C GLN A 85 -20.49 -10.20 9.66
N THR A 86 -20.51 -11.45 10.12
CA THR A 86 -21.53 -11.94 11.07
C THR A 86 -21.65 -11.07 12.33
N ASN A 87 -20.51 -10.59 12.86
CA ASN A 87 -20.50 -9.75 14.06
C ASN A 87 -21.11 -8.36 13.80
N LYS A 88 -20.99 -7.87 12.56
CA LYS A 88 -21.51 -6.56 12.11
C LYS A 88 -22.98 -6.59 11.68
N THR A 89 -23.54 -7.78 11.47
CA THR A 89 -24.98 -7.97 11.28
C THR A 89 -25.79 -7.41 12.46
N LYS A 90 -25.29 -7.53 13.68
CA LYS A 90 -25.93 -6.96 14.87
C LYS A 90 -25.94 -5.43 14.84
N ASP A 91 -24.79 -4.82 14.54
CA ASP A 91 -24.65 -3.37 14.46
C ASP A 91 -25.57 -2.79 13.38
N LEU A 92 -25.65 -3.44 12.22
CA LEU A 92 -26.52 -3.05 11.12
C LEU A 92 -28.01 -3.11 11.52
N ALA A 93 -28.48 -4.24 12.07
CA ALA A 93 -29.88 -4.42 12.46
C ALA A 93 -30.32 -3.51 13.60
N LYS A 94 -29.40 -3.17 14.53
CA LYS A 94 -29.68 -2.40 15.73
C LYS A 94 -29.70 -0.88 15.51
N ASN A 95 -28.85 -0.36 14.64
CA ASN A 95 -28.60 1.09 14.58
C ASN A 95 -29.25 1.79 13.39
N ILE A 96 -29.90 1.06 12.47
CA ILE A 96 -30.45 1.61 11.23
C ILE A 96 -31.96 1.32 11.17
N PRO A 97 -32.81 2.25 11.63
CA PRO A 97 -34.26 2.06 11.63
C PRO A 97 -34.80 1.87 10.20
N ASN A 98 -34.49 2.82 9.31
CA ASN A 98 -34.88 2.85 7.90
C ASN A 98 -34.00 1.98 6.97
N LEU A 99 -33.51 0.84 7.49
CA LEU A 99 -32.82 -0.17 6.68
C LEU A 99 -33.83 -0.85 5.75
N TYR A 100 -33.76 -0.51 4.47
CA TYR A 100 -34.73 -0.98 3.48
C TYR A 100 -34.42 -2.40 2.99
N VAL A 101 -33.16 -2.68 2.68
CA VAL A 101 -32.71 -4.01 2.23
C VAL A 101 -31.27 -4.31 2.62
N VAL A 102 -30.99 -5.57 2.95
CA VAL A 102 -29.63 -6.13 3.02
C VAL A 102 -29.42 -7.06 1.85
N GLU A 103 -28.52 -6.70 0.94
CA GLU A 103 -28.37 -7.43 -0.33
C GLU A 103 -27.31 -8.55 -0.28
N THR A 104 -26.58 -8.65 0.84
CA THR A 104 -25.36 -9.48 0.97
C THR A 104 -25.51 -10.63 1.96
N ILE A 105 -26.74 -11.19 2.09
CA ILE A 105 -26.95 -12.41 2.88
C ILE A 105 -26.47 -13.61 2.07
N ASP A 106 -25.45 -14.30 2.56
CA ASP A 106 -24.83 -15.47 1.89
C ASP A 106 -24.80 -16.70 2.78
N THR A 107 -25.28 -16.61 4.03
CA THR A 107 -25.20 -17.70 5.01
C THR A 107 -26.38 -17.64 5.97
N ILE A 108 -26.81 -18.82 6.44
CA ILE A 108 -27.92 -18.97 7.40
C ILE A 108 -27.62 -18.20 8.69
N LYS A 109 -26.36 -18.22 9.13
CA LYS A 109 -25.92 -17.53 10.35
C LYS A 109 -26.15 -16.02 10.27
N LYS A 110 -25.90 -15.39 9.12
CA LYS A 110 -26.17 -13.95 8.92
C LYS A 110 -27.67 -13.67 8.92
N ALA A 111 -28.46 -14.48 8.22
CA ALA A 111 -29.93 -14.36 8.20
C ALA A 111 -30.52 -14.42 9.62
N LYS A 112 -30.25 -15.49 10.37
CA LYS A 112 -30.74 -15.65 11.75
C LYS A 112 -30.29 -14.51 12.66
N LYS A 113 -29.02 -14.11 12.57
CA LYS A 113 -28.50 -13.01 13.41
C LYS A 113 -29.16 -11.67 13.11
N LEU A 114 -29.43 -11.39 11.83
CA LEU A 114 -30.15 -10.18 11.41
C LEU A 114 -31.59 -10.21 11.94
N ASN A 115 -32.29 -11.32 11.75
CA ASN A 115 -33.65 -11.55 12.22
C ASN A 115 -33.78 -11.36 13.73
N ASP A 116 -32.95 -12.04 14.52
CA ASP A 116 -33.05 -12.03 15.99
C ASP A 116 -32.78 -10.62 16.53
N THR A 117 -31.78 -9.93 15.97
CA THR A 117 -31.47 -8.56 16.39
C THR A 117 -32.59 -7.61 15.99
N ARG A 118 -33.18 -7.77 14.81
CA ARG A 118 -34.29 -6.93 14.35
C ARG A 118 -35.54 -7.15 15.20
N LYS A 119 -35.83 -8.40 15.57
CA LYS A 119 -36.91 -8.77 16.49
C LYS A 119 -36.79 -8.03 17.82
N HIS A 120 -35.60 -8.03 18.43
CA HIS A 120 -35.38 -7.31 19.68
C HIS A 120 -35.64 -5.79 19.59
N MET A 121 -35.35 -5.17 18.45
CA MET A 121 -35.61 -3.73 18.26
C MET A 121 -37.10 -3.43 18.06
N ILE A 122 -37.81 -4.32 17.37
CA ILE A 122 -39.26 -4.21 17.15
C ILE A 122 -40.03 -4.48 18.45
N ASP A 123 -39.66 -5.53 19.18
CA ASP A 123 -40.27 -5.89 20.47
C ASP A 123 -40.03 -4.81 21.54
N ALA A 124 -38.95 -4.03 21.41
CA ALA A 124 -38.66 -2.88 22.28
C ALA A 124 -39.40 -1.59 21.86
N GLU A 125 -40.34 -1.67 20.92
CA GLU A 125 -41.15 -0.55 20.39
C GLU A 125 -40.31 0.67 19.97
N THR A 126 -39.06 0.44 19.52
CA THR A 126 -38.19 1.54 19.10
C THR A 126 -38.74 2.14 17.79
N PRO A 127 -39.05 3.45 17.74
CA PRO A 127 -39.64 4.06 16.55
C PRO A 127 -38.79 3.85 15.29
N GLY A 128 -39.45 3.52 14.18
CA GLY A 128 -38.82 3.39 12.86
C GLY A 128 -38.21 2.04 12.52
N PHE A 129 -38.23 1.05 13.43
CA PHE A 129 -37.81 -0.32 13.12
C PHE A 129 -38.96 -1.16 12.58
N GLY A 130 -38.69 -1.90 11.50
CA GLY A 130 -39.66 -2.81 10.88
C GLY A 130 -38.98 -3.98 10.15
N ILE A 131 -39.79 -4.78 9.46
CA ILE A 131 -39.34 -5.92 8.65
C ILE A 131 -38.35 -5.45 7.58
N VAL A 132 -37.23 -6.17 7.43
CA VAL A 132 -36.14 -5.82 6.50
C VAL A 132 -36.21 -6.72 5.28
N ASN A 133 -36.17 -6.14 4.08
CA ASN A 133 -36.01 -6.94 2.87
C ASN A 133 -34.60 -7.55 2.84
N VAL A 134 -34.45 -8.76 2.34
CA VAL A 134 -33.15 -9.38 2.14
C VAL A 134 -33.02 -9.95 0.73
N TYR A 135 -31.86 -9.74 0.13
CA TYR A 135 -31.44 -10.52 -1.02
C TYR A 135 -30.40 -11.54 -0.60
N VAL A 136 -30.45 -12.70 -1.22
CA VAL A 136 -29.39 -13.69 -1.11
C VAL A 136 -28.33 -13.41 -2.17
N GLN A 137 -27.09 -13.22 -1.73
CA GLN A 137 -25.96 -13.04 -2.63
C GLN A 137 -25.50 -14.40 -3.14
N VAL A 138 -25.50 -14.57 -4.46
CA VAL A 138 -25.10 -15.81 -5.14
C VAL A 138 -23.73 -15.60 -5.79
N ASN A 139 -22.82 -16.54 -5.59
CA ASN A 139 -21.53 -16.55 -6.29
C ASN A 139 -21.72 -17.05 -7.73
N THR A 140 -22.06 -16.15 -8.65
CA THR A 140 -22.31 -16.53 -10.06
C THR A 140 -21.05 -16.70 -10.90
N SER A 141 -19.87 -16.33 -10.39
CA SER A 141 -18.61 -16.45 -11.15
C SER A 141 -17.89 -17.77 -10.93
N GLY A 142 -18.30 -18.58 -9.94
CA GLY A 142 -17.62 -19.83 -9.57
C GLY A 142 -16.21 -19.64 -9.01
N GLU A 143 -15.90 -18.44 -8.52
CA GLU A 143 -14.62 -18.11 -7.91
C GLU A 143 -14.76 -18.18 -6.39
N GLU A 144 -14.10 -19.13 -5.72
CA GLU A 144 -14.22 -19.35 -4.27
C GLU A 144 -13.86 -18.10 -3.43
N GLN A 145 -13.00 -17.21 -3.95
CA GLN A 145 -12.63 -15.96 -3.27
C GLN A 145 -13.73 -14.88 -3.25
N LYS A 146 -14.78 -15.02 -4.09
CA LYS A 146 -15.86 -14.03 -4.14
C LYS A 146 -16.95 -14.35 -3.13
N SER A 147 -17.50 -13.31 -2.53
CA SER A 147 -18.58 -13.45 -1.56
C SER A 147 -19.88 -13.88 -2.22
N GLY A 148 -20.67 -14.68 -1.52
CA GLY A 148 -21.92 -15.26 -1.99
C GLY A 148 -22.02 -16.73 -1.59
N CYS A 149 -23.24 -17.24 -1.52
CA CYS A 149 -23.47 -18.69 -1.41
C CYS A 149 -23.33 -19.34 -2.79
N GLU A 150 -22.94 -20.60 -2.80
CA GLU A 150 -22.97 -21.39 -4.04
C GLU A 150 -24.43 -21.66 -4.45
N PRO A 151 -24.76 -21.77 -5.75
CA PRO A 151 -26.12 -22.09 -6.20
C PRO A 151 -26.72 -23.34 -5.54
N SER A 152 -25.89 -24.31 -5.17
CA SER A 152 -26.31 -25.52 -4.45
C SER A 152 -26.77 -25.29 -3.01
N GLU A 153 -26.32 -24.22 -2.36
CA GLU A 153 -26.66 -23.86 -0.97
C GLU A 153 -27.92 -22.97 -0.89
N LEU A 154 -28.36 -22.45 -2.04
CA LEU A 154 -29.41 -21.44 -2.15
C LEU A 154 -30.75 -21.92 -1.56
N ASP A 155 -31.14 -23.16 -1.85
CA ASP A 155 -32.41 -23.72 -1.40
C ASP A 155 -32.52 -23.78 0.13
N GLU A 156 -31.44 -24.19 0.80
CA GLU A 156 -31.43 -24.31 2.26
C GLU A 156 -31.47 -22.94 2.93
N LEU A 157 -30.68 -21.99 2.40
CA LEU A 157 -30.64 -20.63 2.90
C LEU A 157 -32.00 -19.92 2.74
N VAL A 158 -32.60 -20.01 1.54
CA VAL A 158 -33.90 -19.39 1.25
C VAL A 158 -35.01 -19.99 2.10
N ARG A 159 -35.08 -21.33 2.20
CA ARG A 159 -36.04 -22.00 3.10
C ARG A 159 -35.90 -21.49 4.53
N THR A 160 -34.68 -21.38 5.04
CA THR A 160 -34.43 -20.89 6.40
C THR A 160 -34.89 -19.44 6.59
N ILE A 161 -34.70 -18.57 5.58
CA ILE A 161 -35.18 -17.19 5.66
C ILE A 161 -36.71 -17.15 5.69
N ILE A 162 -37.38 -17.93 4.85
CA ILE A 162 -38.86 -17.96 4.75
C ILE A 162 -39.50 -18.54 6.01
N ASP A 163 -38.97 -19.68 6.50
CA ASP A 163 -39.62 -20.46 7.56
C ASP A 163 -39.24 -19.97 8.96
N GLU A 164 -38.01 -19.48 9.15
CA GLU A 164 -37.46 -19.20 10.49
C GLU A 164 -37.16 -17.72 10.78
N CYS A 165 -37.21 -16.84 9.78
CA CYS A 165 -36.82 -15.43 9.94
C CYS A 165 -37.99 -14.44 9.72
N PRO A 166 -39.00 -14.36 10.62
CA PRO A 166 -40.21 -13.55 10.41
C PRO A 166 -39.97 -12.03 10.34
N GLN A 167 -38.81 -11.54 10.80
CA GLN A 167 -38.45 -10.11 10.71
C GLN A 167 -37.70 -9.77 9.41
N LEU A 168 -37.49 -10.77 8.55
CA LEU A 168 -36.89 -10.62 7.24
C LEU A 168 -37.92 -10.98 6.17
N LYS A 169 -37.95 -10.20 5.08
CA LYS A 169 -38.71 -10.54 3.88
C LYS A 169 -37.72 -10.94 2.80
N PHE A 170 -37.72 -12.21 2.40
CA PHE A 170 -36.95 -12.64 1.24
C PHE A 170 -37.51 -11.95 -0.01
N ALA A 171 -36.70 -11.08 -0.63
CA ALA A 171 -37.16 -10.17 -1.67
C ALA A 171 -36.49 -10.43 -3.03
N GLY A 172 -35.42 -11.22 -3.09
CA GLY A 172 -34.69 -11.42 -4.33
C GLY A 172 -33.28 -11.99 -4.18
N LEU A 173 -32.54 -11.93 -5.28
CA LEU A 173 -31.16 -12.37 -5.39
C LEU A 173 -30.25 -11.20 -5.76
N MET A 174 -28.98 -11.32 -5.40
CA MET A 174 -27.94 -10.36 -5.74
C MET A 174 -26.71 -11.08 -6.30
N THR A 175 -26.09 -10.49 -7.32
CA THR A 175 -24.70 -10.83 -7.67
C THR A 175 -23.88 -9.59 -7.93
N ILE A 176 -22.59 -9.69 -7.63
CA ILE A 176 -21.57 -8.71 -8.04
C ILE A 176 -21.10 -9.01 -9.47
N GLY A 177 -21.08 -10.29 -9.85
CA GLY A 177 -20.47 -10.78 -11.07
C GLY A 177 -18.94 -10.71 -11.07
N SER A 178 -18.31 -11.03 -12.22
CA SER A 178 -16.88 -10.94 -12.45
C SER A 178 -16.51 -9.76 -13.34
N TYR A 179 -15.37 -9.15 -13.01
CA TYR A 179 -14.82 -8.02 -13.77
C TYR A 179 -14.57 -8.36 -15.25
N GLY A 180 -14.16 -9.61 -15.52
CA GLY A 180 -13.89 -10.10 -16.87
C GLY A 180 -15.13 -10.17 -17.76
N MET A 181 -16.30 -10.47 -17.17
CA MET A 181 -17.56 -10.56 -17.92
C MET A 181 -18.30 -9.22 -18.03
N SER A 182 -18.02 -8.27 -17.15
CA SER A 182 -18.57 -6.90 -17.20
C SER A 182 -18.18 -6.09 -18.45
N HIS A 183 -17.18 -6.53 -19.23
CA HIS A 183 -16.67 -5.82 -20.42
C HIS A 183 -16.73 -6.65 -21.70
N GLY A 184 -17.35 -7.84 -21.66
CA GLY A 184 -17.46 -8.73 -22.81
C GLY A 184 -18.49 -8.23 -23.84
N GLU A 185 -18.23 -8.48 -25.12
CA GLU A 185 -19.24 -8.33 -26.17
C GLU A 185 -20.18 -9.55 -26.13
N GLY A 186 -21.45 -9.35 -25.76
CA GLY A 186 -22.47 -10.41 -25.79
C GLY A 186 -23.39 -10.46 -24.57
N GLU A 187 -24.01 -11.62 -24.33
CA GLU A 187 -24.84 -11.91 -23.16
C GLU A 187 -23.93 -12.26 -21.96
N ASN A 188 -24.15 -11.69 -20.77
CA ASN A 188 -23.35 -12.03 -19.59
C ASN A 188 -23.89 -13.33 -18.97
N PRO A 189 -23.11 -14.43 -18.99
CA PRO A 189 -23.57 -15.73 -18.52
C PRO A 189 -23.81 -15.75 -17.00
N GLU A 190 -23.20 -14.84 -16.25
CA GLU A 190 -23.38 -14.77 -14.80
C GLU A 190 -24.71 -14.12 -14.41
N PHE A 191 -25.14 -13.10 -15.16
CA PHE A 191 -26.49 -12.54 -15.01
C PHE A 191 -27.56 -13.53 -15.45
N LYS A 192 -27.27 -14.34 -16.48
CA LYS A 192 -28.13 -15.44 -16.88
C LYS A 192 -28.25 -16.50 -15.78
N LEU A 193 -27.13 -16.92 -15.18
CA LEU A 193 -27.12 -17.87 -14.07
C LEU A 193 -27.94 -17.36 -12.86
N LEU A 194 -27.85 -16.06 -12.54
CA LEU A 194 -28.70 -15.48 -11.49
C LEU A 194 -30.20 -15.55 -11.86
N GLY A 195 -30.53 -15.31 -13.12
CA GLY A 195 -31.88 -15.47 -13.67
C GLY A 195 -32.41 -16.90 -13.55
N ASP A 196 -31.57 -17.89 -13.89
CA ASP A 196 -31.91 -19.31 -13.75
C ASP A 196 -32.14 -19.68 -12.27
N CYS A 197 -31.29 -19.18 -11.36
CA CYS A 197 -31.46 -19.37 -9.92
C CYS A 197 -32.77 -18.75 -9.42
N LYS A 198 -33.13 -17.55 -9.90
CA LYS A 198 -34.40 -16.91 -9.57
C LYS A 198 -35.58 -17.77 -10.02
N GLN A 199 -35.59 -18.23 -11.27
CA GLN A 199 -36.68 -19.03 -11.81
C GLN A 199 -36.86 -20.33 -11.01
N HIS A 200 -35.75 -21.02 -10.72
CA HIS A 200 -35.75 -22.22 -9.88
C HIS A 200 -36.40 -21.97 -8.50
N LEU A 201 -36.07 -20.85 -7.84
CA LEU A 201 -36.66 -20.50 -6.55
C LEU A 201 -38.15 -20.15 -6.64
N GLU A 202 -38.57 -19.43 -7.69
CA GLU A 202 -39.99 -19.09 -7.92
C GLU A 202 -40.83 -20.36 -8.11
N GLU A 203 -40.33 -21.33 -8.89
CA GLU A 203 -40.99 -22.62 -9.12
C GLU A 203 -41.00 -23.49 -7.85
N LYS A 204 -39.86 -23.61 -7.15
CA LYS A 204 -39.70 -24.52 -6.01
C LYS A 204 -40.45 -24.06 -4.76
N PHE A 205 -40.43 -22.77 -4.46
CA PHE A 205 -41.02 -22.21 -3.24
C PHE A 205 -42.35 -21.49 -3.50
N GLY A 206 -42.84 -21.48 -4.75
CA GLY A 206 -44.08 -20.78 -5.12
C GLY A 206 -43.99 -19.27 -4.94
N LEU A 207 -42.78 -18.71 -4.99
CA LEU A 207 -42.52 -17.29 -4.82
C LEU A 207 -42.88 -16.54 -6.12
N LYS A 208 -43.26 -15.28 -5.98
CA LYS A 208 -43.55 -14.39 -7.11
C LYS A 208 -42.78 -13.09 -6.96
N ASP A 209 -42.47 -12.48 -8.10
CA ASP A 209 -41.89 -11.14 -8.20
C ASP A 209 -40.52 -10.99 -7.48
N LEU A 210 -39.68 -12.04 -7.52
CA LEU A 210 -38.34 -11.94 -6.94
C LEU A 210 -37.49 -10.92 -7.69
N GLN A 211 -36.82 -10.05 -6.95
CA GLN A 211 -35.96 -9.02 -7.52
C GLN A 211 -34.57 -9.58 -7.85
N MET A 212 -33.90 -8.99 -8.85
CA MET A 212 -32.52 -9.27 -9.19
C MET A 212 -31.71 -7.99 -9.10
N SER A 213 -30.82 -7.93 -8.12
CA SER A 213 -29.86 -6.84 -7.98
C SER A 213 -28.55 -7.23 -8.66
N MET A 214 -28.36 -6.73 -9.88
CA MET A 214 -27.16 -6.98 -10.69
C MET A 214 -26.94 -5.84 -11.68
N GLY A 215 -25.67 -5.56 -12.01
CA GLY A 215 -25.27 -4.42 -12.83
C GLY A 215 -24.77 -3.24 -12.02
N MET A 216 -23.60 -2.75 -12.41
CA MET A 216 -22.86 -1.61 -11.87
C MET A 216 -22.49 -0.64 -13.00
N SER A 217 -21.75 0.43 -12.70
CA SER A 217 -21.34 1.47 -13.66
C SER A 217 -20.88 0.96 -15.04
N SER A 218 -20.12 -0.14 -15.10
CA SER A 218 -19.60 -0.68 -16.36
C SER A 218 -20.58 -1.54 -17.16
N ASP A 219 -21.58 -2.14 -16.52
CA ASP A 219 -22.39 -3.23 -17.10
C ASP A 219 -23.89 -3.15 -16.78
N TYR A 220 -24.37 -2.06 -16.17
CA TYR A 220 -25.78 -1.92 -15.81
C TYR A 220 -26.72 -2.00 -17.01
N GLU A 221 -26.34 -1.48 -18.18
CA GLU A 221 -27.16 -1.59 -19.39
C GLU A 221 -27.39 -3.05 -19.81
N GLN A 222 -26.34 -3.88 -19.72
CA GLN A 222 -26.41 -5.30 -20.06
C GLN A 222 -27.25 -6.04 -19.03
N ALA A 223 -27.05 -5.74 -17.73
CA ALA A 223 -27.85 -6.31 -16.66
C ALA A 223 -29.35 -6.02 -16.82
N LEU A 224 -29.71 -4.80 -17.23
CA LEU A 224 -31.11 -4.42 -17.50
C LEU A 224 -31.71 -5.21 -18.67
N ARG A 225 -30.94 -5.40 -19.75
CA ARG A 225 -31.37 -6.24 -20.89
C ARG A 225 -31.58 -7.71 -20.50
N GLN A 226 -30.89 -8.18 -19.46
CA GLN A 226 -31.01 -9.53 -18.89
C GLN A 226 -31.95 -9.60 -17.68
N GLY A 227 -32.79 -8.56 -17.47
CA GLY A 227 -33.89 -8.62 -16.51
C GLY A 227 -33.55 -8.13 -15.09
N SER A 228 -32.44 -7.42 -14.88
CA SER A 228 -32.16 -6.77 -13.61
C SER A 228 -33.30 -5.84 -13.18
N THR A 229 -33.67 -5.90 -11.91
CA THR A 229 -34.71 -5.03 -11.30
C THR A 229 -34.10 -3.98 -10.37
N ALA A 230 -32.78 -4.03 -10.15
CA ALA A 230 -32.07 -3.04 -9.37
C ALA A 230 -30.62 -2.94 -9.85
N VAL A 231 -30.18 -1.74 -10.22
CA VAL A 231 -28.78 -1.47 -10.64
C VAL A 231 -28.09 -0.55 -9.65
N ARG A 232 -26.82 -0.83 -9.36
CA ARG A 232 -26.05 -0.18 -8.29
C ARG A 232 -24.96 0.70 -8.89
N VAL A 233 -25.21 1.99 -9.02
CA VAL A 233 -24.31 2.91 -9.73
C VAL A 233 -23.72 3.95 -8.78
N GLY A 234 -22.39 4.10 -8.79
CA GLY A 234 -21.66 4.99 -7.88
C GLY A 234 -20.74 5.95 -8.60
N SER A 235 -19.69 5.44 -9.24
CA SER A 235 -18.66 6.25 -9.90
C SER A 235 -19.24 7.22 -10.94
N ASP A 236 -20.18 6.77 -11.78
CA ASP A 236 -20.78 7.63 -12.82
C ASP A 236 -21.66 8.75 -12.25
N ILE A 237 -22.12 8.62 -11.00
CA ILE A 237 -22.90 9.66 -10.30
C ILE A 237 -21.95 10.61 -9.58
N PHE A 238 -21.14 10.07 -8.66
CA PHE A 238 -20.44 10.88 -7.66
C PHE A 238 -19.00 11.28 -8.05
N GLU A 239 -18.36 10.62 -9.02
CA GLU A 239 -16.95 10.85 -9.34
C GLU A 239 -16.77 11.75 -10.56
N LYS A 240 -15.86 12.71 -10.47
CA LYS A 240 -15.56 13.61 -11.58
C LYS A 240 -14.71 12.86 -12.61
N ASN A 241 -15.26 12.67 -13.81
CA ASN A 241 -14.61 12.16 -15.02
C ASN A 241 -14.31 10.64 -15.09
N ARG A 242 -15.29 9.87 -15.58
CA ARG A 242 -15.04 8.74 -16.49
C ARG A 242 -15.96 8.84 -17.72
N ARG A 243 -15.73 9.84 -18.57
CA ARG A 243 -16.09 9.86 -20.01
C ARG A 243 -15.69 11.23 -20.57
N GLU A 244 -14.42 11.38 -20.91
CA GLU A 244 -13.90 11.91 -22.19
C GLU A 244 -12.42 11.47 -22.32
N PRO A 245 -11.92 11.09 -23.51
CA PRO A 245 -10.52 10.73 -23.72
C PRO A 245 -9.64 11.97 -23.60
N ASN A 246 -8.55 11.83 -22.86
CA ASN A 246 -7.53 12.85 -22.59
C ASN A 246 -7.14 13.75 -23.78
N ASP A 247 -7.66 14.97 -23.79
CA ASP A 247 -6.95 16.15 -24.29
C ASP A 247 -6.46 16.98 -23.10
N LEU A 248 -5.31 16.57 -22.55
CA LEU A 248 -4.44 17.47 -21.79
C LEU A 248 -3.02 17.25 -22.29
N ALA A 249 -2.57 18.27 -23.03
CA ALA A 249 -1.31 18.35 -23.71
C ALA A 249 -0.10 18.30 -22.75
N MET A 250 0.92 17.57 -23.20
CA MET A 250 2.34 17.94 -23.18
C MET A 250 2.79 18.84 -22.01
N ILE A 251 3.19 18.21 -20.91
CA ILE A 251 4.28 18.74 -20.08
C ILE A 251 5.49 17.82 -20.34
N ASP A 252 6.34 18.30 -21.25
CA ASP A 252 7.55 17.67 -21.74
C ASP A 252 8.61 17.47 -20.64
N LEU A 253 9.12 16.24 -20.51
CA LEU A 253 10.35 15.94 -19.75
C LEU A 253 11.59 16.66 -20.30
N THR A 254 11.49 17.19 -21.52
CA THR A 254 12.54 18.01 -22.15
C THR A 254 12.81 19.29 -21.37
N VAL A 255 11.84 19.82 -20.60
CA VAL A 255 12.02 21.09 -19.85
C VAL A 255 12.84 20.92 -18.55
N ILE A 256 12.95 19.71 -17.99
CA ILE A 256 13.78 19.48 -16.79
C ILE A 256 15.26 19.31 -17.18
N CYS A 257 15.57 18.66 -18.31
CA CYS A 257 16.95 18.64 -18.82
C CYS A 257 17.38 19.97 -19.45
N TYR A 258 16.46 20.79 -19.97
CA TYR A 258 16.80 22.06 -20.63
C TYR A 258 16.83 23.29 -19.70
N ARG A 259 16.23 23.22 -18.50
CA ARG A 259 16.31 24.31 -17.50
C ARG A 259 17.51 24.22 -16.56
N GLN A 260 18.25 23.10 -16.55
CA GLN A 260 19.45 22.96 -15.73
C GLN A 260 20.74 23.47 -16.42
N THR A 261 20.66 23.86 -17.70
CA THR A 261 21.78 24.43 -18.50
C THR A 261 21.73 25.96 -18.64
N ARG A 262 20.86 26.66 -17.92
CA ARG A 262 20.86 28.15 -17.85
C ARG A 262 21.17 28.66 -16.44
N LEU A 263 22.33 28.30 -15.92
CA LEU A 263 23.10 29.11 -14.98
C LEU A 263 24.58 28.78 -15.21
N ASN A 264 25.11 29.33 -16.32
CA ASN A 264 26.47 29.86 -16.48
C ASN A 264 26.69 30.18 -17.96
N SER A 265 26.28 31.37 -18.38
CA SER A 265 26.75 31.94 -19.64
C SER A 265 28.12 32.56 -19.38
N PHE A 266 29.20 31.90 -19.78
CA PHE A 266 30.43 32.61 -20.16
C PHE A 266 30.90 32.09 -21.52
N THR A 267 30.66 32.93 -22.52
CA THR A 267 31.28 32.99 -23.86
C THR A 267 31.00 31.85 -24.85
N ILE A 268 30.24 32.16 -25.90
CA ILE A 268 30.78 32.39 -27.25
C ILE A 268 29.73 33.13 -28.10
N THR A 269 30.22 34.20 -28.71
CA THR A 269 29.59 35.13 -29.64
C THR A 269 29.43 34.49 -31.03
N ASN A 270 28.43 34.96 -31.80
CA ASN A 270 28.16 34.74 -33.22
C ASN A 270 27.39 33.46 -33.63
N MET A 271 26.06 33.55 -33.64
CA MET A 271 25.24 33.39 -34.86
C MET A 271 23.74 33.58 -34.56
N CYS A 272 23.02 34.12 -35.54
CA CYS A 272 21.57 34.35 -35.60
C CYS A 272 21.00 35.62 -34.95
N CYS A 273 21.42 36.77 -35.50
CA CYS A 273 20.44 37.72 -36.02
C CYS A 273 19.74 37.09 -37.25
N LEU A 274 18.46 37.41 -37.43
CA LEU A 274 17.55 37.08 -38.54
C LEU A 274 16.68 35.84 -38.33
N THR A 275 15.44 36.08 -37.91
CA THR A 275 14.27 35.63 -38.68
C THR A 275 13.01 36.37 -38.22
N LYS A 276 12.73 37.49 -38.89
CA LYS A 276 11.38 38.01 -39.06
C LYS A 276 11.27 38.36 -40.54
N HIS A 277 10.65 37.47 -41.31
CA HIS A 277 9.75 37.72 -42.44
C HIS A 277 9.63 36.43 -43.27
N GLY A 278 8.40 36.04 -43.56
CA GLY A 278 8.07 34.78 -44.21
C GLY A 278 8.44 34.72 -45.69
N ILE A 279 8.29 33.52 -46.26
CA ILE A 279 7.66 33.21 -47.56
C ILE A 279 8.03 31.77 -47.98
N ARG A 280 7.00 31.06 -48.44
CA ARG A 280 6.89 29.91 -49.37
C ARG A 280 8.01 28.85 -49.51
N VAL A 281 7.51 27.62 -49.45
CA VAL A 281 7.98 26.35 -50.02
C VAL A 281 8.54 26.45 -51.46
N ARG A 282 9.70 25.81 -51.71
CA ARG A 282 9.97 24.99 -52.91
C ARG A 282 11.21 24.09 -52.79
N ASN A 283 11.08 22.93 -53.43
CA ASN A 283 11.97 21.78 -53.67
C ASN A 283 13.47 22.03 -53.89
N GLY A 284 14.29 21.01 -53.62
CA GLY A 284 15.57 20.80 -54.32
C GLY A 284 16.66 20.06 -53.55
N GLU A 285 16.81 18.76 -53.85
CA GLU A 285 18.04 17.97 -54.09
C GLU A 285 19.35 18.15 -53.28
N GLU A 286 19.83 16.99 -52.81
CA GLU A 286 21.17 16.39 -52.93
C GLU A 286 22.44 16.92 -52.20
N LYS A 287 23.03 15.95 -51.47
CA LYS A 287 24.44 15.47 -51.48
C LYS A 287 25.51 16.08 -50.56
N SER A 288 26.10 15.15 -49.80
CA SER A 288 27.54 14.95 -49.43
C SER A 288 28.28 16.10 -48.73
N THR A 289 29.13 15.92 -47.72
CA THR A 289 30.24 14.96 -47.64
C THR A 289 30.83 14.97 -46.22
N CYS A 290 31.50 13.87 -45.89
CA CYS A 290 32.20 13.54 -44.64
C CYS A 290 33.42 14.44 -44.36
N LEU A 291 33.76 14.65 -43.07
CA LEU A 291 35.14 14.93 -42.63
C LEU A 291 35.34 14.45 -41.18
N LYS A 292 36.21 13.45 -41.04
CA LYS A 292 36.82 12.98 -39.78
C LYS A 292 37.83 14.02 -39.28
N LEU A 293 37.99 14.12 -37.96
CA LEU A 293 39.25 14.51 -37.31
C LEU A 293 39.33 13.84 -35.92
N GLU A 294 40.33 12.99 -35.76
CA GLU A 294 40.86 12.48 -34.47
C GLU A 294 41.89 13.49 -33.92
N ALA A 295 42.01 13.61 -32.59
CA ALA A 295 43.26 13.95 -31.91
C ALA A 295 43.20 13.66 -30.40
N GLU A 296 44.30 13.10 -29.89
CA GLU A 296 44.60 12.61 -28.54
C GLU A 296 45.21 13.68 -27.58
N THR A 297 45.34 13.28 -26.29
CA THR A 297 46.35 13.70 -25.25
C THR A 297 46.24 15.13 -24.67
N ASP A 298 46.63 15.51 -23.44
CA ASP A 298 47.07 14.92 -22.16
C ASP A 298 47.16 16.09 -21.12
N TYR A 299 47.12 15.79 -19.80
CA TYR A 299 47.62 16.53 -18.61
C TYR A 299 47.44 18.07 -18.39
N LEU A 300 46.99 18.47 -17.17
CA LEU A 300 47.67 19.46 -16.28
C LEU A 300 46.96 19.70 -14.92
N ASP A 301 47.78 19.85 -13.87
CA ASP A 301 47.51 20.13 -12.45
C ASP A 301 47.01 21.56 -12.12
N SER A 302 46.12 21.67 -11.09
CA SER A 302 45.93 22.67 -9.98
C SER A 302 46.40 24.15 -10.07
N PRO A 303 45.97 25.12 -9.20
CA PRO A 303 44.73 25.36 -8.43
C PRO A 303 44.13 26.78 -8.65
N LEU A 304 42.83 27.02 -8.40
CA LEU A 304 42.32 28.40 -8.19
C LEU A 304 41.33 28.50 -7.03
N LEU A 305 41.91 28.94 -5.91
CA LEU A 305 41.29 29.56 -4.75
C LEU A 305 41.02 31.03 -5.10
N GLY A 306 39.80 31.52 -4.81
CA GLY A 306 39.52 32.95 -4.77
C GLY A 306 38.24 33.35 -5.48
N LEU A 307 37.14 33.43 -4.71
CA LEU A 307 36.04 34.40 -4.88
C LEU A 307 34.95 34.05 -3.86
N PHE A 308 34.91 34.75 -2.72
CA PHE A 308 33.70 35.39 -2.17
C PHE A 308 34.09 36.34 -1.02
N PRO A 309 33.43 37.50 -0.89
CA PRO A 309 33.88 38.60 -0.07
C PRO A 309 33.44 38.49 1.39
N LYS A 310 34.25 39.13 2.24
CA LYS A 310 34.01 39.46 3.65
C LYS A 310 32.59 40.02 3.86
N ILE A 311 31.77 39.31 4.62
CA ILE A 311 30.69 39.90 5.41
C ILE A 311 30.94 39.48 6.85
N GLY A 312 31.46 40.42 7.63
CA GLY A 312 31.73 40.23 9.05
C GLY A 312 30.46 40.34 9.87
N TRP A 313 30.24 39.35 10.73
CA TRP A 313 29.55 39.53 11.99
C TRP A 313 30.48 39.05 13.09
N ASN A 314 30.92 40.00 13.90
CA ASN A 314 31.80 39.83 15.03
C ASN A 314 30.91 39.64 16.26
N ILE A 315 30.81 38.43 16.80
CA ILE A 315 30.27 38.18 18.14
C ILE A 315 31.23 37.23 18.85
N SER A 316 32.37 37.78 19.27
CA SER A 316 33.13 37.28 20.40
C SER A 316 32.83 38.18 21.60
N THR A 317 31.95 37.73 22.50
CA THR A 317 31.91 38.07 23.94
C THR A 317 30.59 37.57 24.53
N LEU A 318 30.63 36.43 25.23
CA LEU A 318 30.04 36.32 26.56
C LEU A 318 30.50 35.02 27.22
N SER A 319 31.26 35.24 28.28
CA SER A 319 31.90 34.29 29.18
C SER A 319 30.90 33.44 29.94
N LEU A 320 31.27 32.17 30.14
CA LEU A 320 30.85 31.37 31.28
C LEU A 320 31.17 32.10 32.59
N SER A 321 30.15 32.44 33.38
CA SER A 321 30.13 32.36 34.86
C SER A 321 28.89 33.06 35.41
N THR A 322 27.98 32.30 36.02
CA THR A 322 27.27 32.57 37.29
C THR A 322 26.02 31.68 37.39
N PHE A 323 26.17 30.51 38.01
CA PHE A 323 25.05 29.81 38.63
C PHE A 323 24.93 30.29 40.07
N PRO A 324 23.75 30.74 40.55
CA PRO A 324 23.45 30.75 41.96
C PRO A 324 22.83 29.40 42.36
N SER A 325 23.50 28.77 43.30
CA SER A 325 23.05 27.65 44.12
C SER A 325 21.71 27.95 44.79
N ILE A 326 20.76 27.01 44.68
CA ILE A 326 19.60 26.92 45.57
C ILE A 326 19.68 25.57 46.29
N GLU A 327 19.88 25.66 47.60
CA GLU A 327 19.94 24.58 48.58
C GLU A 327 18.57 23.89 48.80
N PRO A 328 18.57 22.66 49.35
CA PRO A 328 17.40 21.80 49.40
C PRO A 328 16.50 22.11 50.61
N MET A 329 15.18 21.99 50.43
CA MET A 329 14.22 21.90 51.55
C MET A 329 13.59 20.50 51.68
N PRO A 330 13.18 20.10 52.90
CA PRO A 330 13.21 18.72 53.38
C PRO A 330 11.88 17.96 53.22
N PRO A 331 11.86 16.63 53.45
CA PRO A 331 10.67 15.79 53.29
C PRO A 331 9.85 15.70 54.59
N ARG A 332 8.53 15.46 54.47
CA ARG A 332 7.58 14.78 55.40
C ARG A 332 6.15 15.13 54.94
N LYS A 333 5.11 14.30 55.01
CA LYS A 333 4.80 13.08 55.79
C LYS A 333 3.62 12.36 55.13
N ALA A 334 3.64 11.02 55.18
CA ALA A 334 2.53 10.15 54.84
C ALA A 334 1.47 10.07 55.96
N ASN A 335 0.24 9.72 55.58
CA ASN A 335 -0.73 8.84 56.29
C ASN A 335 -2.10 9.01 55.60
N LYS A 336 -3.02 8.06 55.47
CA LYS A 336 -3.27 6.62 55.74
C LYS A 336 -4.66 6.44 55.07
N GLY A 337 -5.11 5.33 54.52
CA GLY A 337 -4.73 3.93 54.57
C GLY A 337 -5.83 3.13 53.84
N THR A 338 -5.42 1.95 53.34
CA THR A 338 -6.15 0.67 53.29
C THR A 338 -7.63 0.58 52.85
N VAL A 339 -7.92 -0.49 52.08
CA VAL A 339 -9.28 -0.98 51.78
C VAL A 339 -9.24 -1.97 50.58
N THR A 340 -9.45 -3.26 50.82
CA THR A 340 -9.28 -4.51 50.05
C THR A 340 -10.12 -4.79 48.78
N HIS A 341 -9.65 -5.78 48.00
CA HIS A 341 -10.38 -6.57 46.98
C HIS A 341 -11.70 -7.21 47.47
N ARG A 342 -12.78 -7.20 46.65
CA ARG A 342 -13.41 -8.38 45.99
C ARG A 342 -14.75 -8.05 45.31
N ALA A 343 -15.02 -8.83 44.25
CA ALA A 343 -16.22 -9.03 43.44
C ALA A 343 -17.61 -8.78 44.05
N ALA A 344 -18.57 -8.27 43.24
CA ALA A 344 -19.71 -9.02 42.68
C ALA A 344 -20.88 -8.12 42.21
N LYS A 345 -21.43 -8.50 41.03
CA LYS A 345 -22.83 -8.46 40.56
C LYS A 345 -23.88 -7.44 41.08
N LYS A 346 -24.61 -6.94 40.08
CA LYS A 346 -26.09 -6.83 39.91
C LYS A 346 -26.82 -5.52 40.27
N GLU A 347 -27.50 -5.03 39.22
CA GLU A 347 -28.92 -4.62 39.14
C GLU A 347 -29.44 -3.42 39.97
N ALA A 348 -29.97 -2.45 39.21
CA ALA A 348 -31.35 -1.93 39.27
C ALA A 348 -31.66 -0.59 40.01
N VAL A 349 -32.13 0.39 39.20
CA VAL A 349 -33.51 0.96 39.23
C VAL A 349 -33.86 2.14 40.18
N LEU A 350 -34.55 3.15 39.57
CA LEU A 350 -35.51 4.17 40.10
C LEU A 350 -34.94 5.31 40.99
N ASP A 351 -35.45 6.55 41.08
CA ASP A 351 -36.51 7.37 40.45
C ASP A 351 -36.54 8.74 41.21
N TYR A 352 -37.47 9.64 40.83
CA TYR A 352 -37.90 10.91 41.45
C TYR A 352 -37.10 12.18 41.10
N ASP A 353 -37.61 13.18 40.37
CA ASP A 353 -38.91 13.90 40.35
C ASP A 353 -39.11 14.88 41.53
N ILE A 354 -39.54 16.12 41.21
CA ILE A 354 -40.40 17.05 41.98
C ILE A 354 -40.44 18.42 41.28
N ASP A 355 -41.62 18.73 40.76
CA ASP A 355 -42.18 20.04 40.43
C ASP A 355 -42.21 21.04 41.61
N LYS A 356 -42.10 22.34 41.30
CA LYS A 356 -43.06 23.40 41.69
C LYS A 356 -42.53 24.80 41.35
N GLU A 357 -43.23 25.53 40.49
CA GLU A 357 -43.97 26.73 40.91
C GLU A 357 -44.95 27.21 39.83
N TYR A 358 -45.97 27.93 40.28
CA TYR A 358 -47.36 27.91 39.82
C TYR A 358 -47.83 29.34 39.49
N GLN A 359 -48.84 29.46 38.60
CA GLN A 359 -49.77 30.61 38.34
C GLN A 359 -49.21 31.75 37.46
N GLY A 360 -49.86 32.24 36.39
CA GLY A 360 -51.27 32.47 36.05
C GLY A 360 -51.39 33.98 35.73
N VAL A 361 -51.84 34.49 34.57
CA VAL A 361 -53.25 34.70 34.17
C VAL A 361 -53.28 35.65 32.95
N THR A 362 -54.14 35.33 31.97
CA THR A 362 -54.86 36.13 30.93
C THR A 362 -54.16 37.00 29.87
N GLU A 363 -54.48 36.64 28.61
CA GLU A 363 -54.95 37.49 27.49
C GLU A 363 -54.48 38.96 27.41
N VAL A 364 -53.59 39.26 26.46
CA VAL A 364 -53.85 40.30 25.44
C VAL A 364 -53.22 39.85 24.13
N ASP A 365 -54.09 39.47 23.20
CA ASP A 365 -53.80 39.34 21.78
C ASP A 365 -53.42 40.70 21.18
N LYS A 366 -52.51 40.65 20.19
CA LYS A 366 -52.09 41.69 19.24
C LYS A 366 -50.96 42.63 19.65
N GLN A 367 -49.97 42.66 18.75
CA GLN A 367 -48.80 43.54 18.66
C GLN A 367 -47.57 43.10 19.46
N LYS A 368 -46.75 42.24 18.84
CA LYS A 368 -45.37 42.57 18.44
C LYS A 368 -44.66 41.35 17.85
N GLY A 369 -45.13 40.92 16.67
CA GLY A 369 -44.19 40.40 15.68
C GLY A 369 -43.33 41.58 15.25
N ILE A 370 -42.05 41.57 15.66
CA ILE A 370 -40.90 42.32 15.10
C ILE A 370 -39.61 42.07 15.93
N ASN A 371 -39.66 41.52 17.15
CA ASN A 371 -38.46 41.40 18.02
C ASN A 371 -37.91 39.99 18.32
N GLN A 372 -38.33 38.93 17.61
CA GLN A 372 -37.80 37.57 17.84
C GLN A 372 -36.73 37.11 16.84
N ASN A 373 -36.58 37.76 15.68
CA ASN A 373 -35.51 37.40 14.74
C ASN A 373 -34.14 37.95 15.17
N THR A 374 -34.10 39.07 15.88
CA THR A 374 -32.84 39.73 16.26
C THR A 374 -32.12 39.01 17.41
N SER A 375 -32.83 38.31 18.30
CA SER A 375 -32.20 37.57 19.40
C SER A 375 -31.64 36.22 18.97
N LEU A 376 -32.33 35.52 18.06
CA LEU A 376 -31.87 34.23 17.50
C LEU A 376 -30.73 34.40 16.50
N GLU A 377 -30.69 35.51 15.75
CA GLU A 377 -29.53 35.87 14.91
C GLU A 377 -28.30 36.24 15.76
N GLN A 378 -28.49 36.99 16.86
CA GLN A 378 -27.39 37.33 17.78
C GLN A 378 -26.87 36.14 18.58
N GLU A 379 -27.73 35.18 18.93
CA GLU A 379 -27.34 33.95 19.64
C GLU A 379 -26.67 32.94 18.69
N ASN A 380 -27.12 32.84 17.43
CA ASN A 380 -26.44 32.08 16.39
C ASN A 380 -25.12 32.71 15.93
N GLU A 381 -24.99 34.05 15.91
CA GLU A 381 -23.70 34.72 15.68
C GLU A 381 -22.76 34.52 16.87
N LYS A 382 -23.27 34.47 18.10
CA LYS A 382 -22.48 34.11 19.29
C LYS A 382 -22.01 32.66 19.25
N LEU A 383 -22.88 31.71 18.88
CA LEU A 383 -22.53 30.29 18.74
C LEU A 383 -21.55 30.07 17.58
N LYS A 384 -21.75 30.74 16.43
CA LYS A 384 -20.76 30.75 15.32
C LYS A 384 -19.45 31.41 15.73
N GLY A 385 -19.49 32.45 16.55
CA GLY A 385 -18.31 33.09 17.13
C GLY A 385 -17.56 32.18 18.11
N LEU A 386 -18.29 31.38 18.90
CA LEU A 386 -17.73 30.41 19.84
C LEU A 386 -17.18 29.15 19.15
N GLU A 387 -17.83 28.67 18.08
CA GLU A 387 -17.32 27.59 17.22
C GLU A 387 -16.11 28.05 16.39
N GLN A 388 -16.13 29.27 15.86
CA GLN A 388 -14.96 29.88 15.22
C GLN A 388 -13.83 30.15 16.22
N GLU A 389 -14.10 30.54 17.46
CA GLU A 389 -13.08 30.67 18.51
C GLU A 389 -12.54 29.32 18.99
N ALA A 390 -13.35 28.25 18.97
CA ALA A 390 -12.94 26.88 19.31
C ALA A 390 -12.08 26.26 18.20
N GLU A 391 -12.43 26.47 16.92
CA GLU A 391 -11.61 26.03 15.78
C GLU A 391 -10.35 26.88 15.61
N ALA A 392 -10.41 28.20 15.85
CA ALA A 392 -9.26 29.11 15.68
C ALA A 392 -8.16 28.97 16.75
N LYS A 393 -8.38 28.17 17.81
CA LYS A 393 -7.40 27.96 18.91
C LYS A 393 -6.87 26.53 19.01
N THR A 394 -7.07 25.69 18.00
CA THR A 394 -6.39 24.38 18.00
C THR A 394 -4.93 24.59 17.61
N THR A 395 -4.03 24.51 18.58
CA THR A 395 -2.59 24.53 18.30
C THR A 395 -2.23 23.38 17.35
N VAL A 396 -1.22 23.56 16.49
CA VAL A 396 -0.70 22.50 15.60
C VAL A 396 -0.47 21.20 16.39
N VAL A 397 0.08 21.36 17.60
CA VAL A 397 0.33 20.27 18.54
C VAL A 397 -0.99 19.59 18.95
N GLY A 398 -1.99 20.35 19.41
CA GLY A 398 -3.30 19.80 19.78
C GLY A 398 -4.01 19.08 18.63
N TYR A 399 -3.93 19.61 17.42
CA TYR A 399 -4.51 18.97 16.23
C TYR A 399 -3.90 17.59 15.94
N TYR A 400 -2.56 17.52 15.90
CA TYR A 400 -1.88 16.26 15.63
C TYR A 400 -1.93 15.30 16.81
N PHE A 401 -1.98 15.77 18.06
CA PHE A 401 -2.22 14.89 19.22
C PHE A 401 -3.58 14.19 19.13
N ASN A 402 -4.64 14.92 18.77
CA ASN A 402 -5.95 14.31 18.58
C ASN A 402 -5.92 13.26 17.45
N GLN A 403 -5.23 13.52 16.33
CA GLN A 403 -5.06 12.51 15.29
C GLN A 403 -4.24 11.31 15.76
N ILE A 404 -3.18 11.54 16.53
CA ILE A 404 -2.36 10.46 17.11
C ILE A 404 -3.21 9.60 18.04
N ASP A 405 -4.06 10.19 18.87
CA ASP A 405 -4.95 9.47 19.77
C ASP A 405 -6.01 8.64 19.00
N GLU A 406 -6.42 9.09 17.82
CA GLU A 406 -7.29 8.33 16.92
C GLU A 406 -6.57 7.17 16.20
N VAL A 407 -5.28 7.35 15.86
CA VAL A 407 -4.51 6.40 15.04
C VAL A 407 -3.75 5.38 15.89
N ILE A 408 -3.16 5.79 17.01
CA ILE A 408 -2.36 4.91 17.87
C ILE A 408 -3.28 3.99 18.65
N ASN A 409 -3.02 2.70 18.51
CA ASN A 409 -3.74 1.64 19.21
C ASN A 409 -2.73 0.72 19.92
N THR A 410 -3.23 -0.28 20.63
CA THR A 410 -2.38 -1.23 21.38
C THR A 410 -1.39 -1.96 20.46
N ARG A 411 -1.75 -2.23 19.20
CA ARG A 411 -0.88 -2.88 18.22
C ARG A 411 0.33 -2.00 17.88
N HIS A 412 0.12 -0.70 17.65
CA HIS A 412 1.21 0.27 17.43
C HIS A 412 2.17 0.35 18.62
N VAL A 413 1.67 0.26 19.86
CA VAL A 413 2.52 0.23 21.06
C VAL A 413 3.44 -1.00 21.07
N PHE A 414 2.92 -2.19 20.75
CA PHE A 414 3.75 -3.40 20.63
C PHE A 414 4.79 -3.29 19.52
N GLN A 415 4.43 -2.71 18.38
CA GLN A 415 5.36 -2.48 17.27
C GLN A 415 6.49 -1.53 17.69
N ILE A 416 6.20 -0.41 18.35
CA ILE A 416 7.22 0.50 18.89
C ILE A 416 8.12 -0.24 19.89
N PHE A 417 7.55 -1.02 20.81
CA PHE A 417 8.32 -1.77 21.79
C PHE A 417 9.31 -2.74 21.13
N MET A 418 8.90 -3.44 20.08
CA MET A 418 9.77 -4.34 19.31
C MET A 418 10.92 -3.59 18.62
N LEU A 419 10.64 -2.43 18.02
CA LEU A 419 11.68 -1.61 17.39
C LEU A 419 12.66 -1.04 18.43
N VAL A 420 12.16 -0.58 19.58
CA VAL A 420 12.98 -0.12 20.71
C VAL A 420 13.83 -1.26 21.28
N PHE A 421 13.28 -2.47 21.37
CA PHE A 421 14.04 -3.65 21.79
C PHE A 421 15.22 -3.93 20.84
N LEU A 422 15.00 -3.91 19.53
CA LEU A 422 16.08 -4.05 18.54
C LEU A 422 17.11 -2.92 18.64
N MET A 423 16.65 -1.67 18.79
CA MET A 423 17.54 -0.53 18.97
C MET A 423 18.42 -0.67 20.21
N ASN A 424 17.86 -1.17 21.32
CA ASN A 424 18.61 -1.44 22.54
C ASN A 424 19.65 -2.56 22.35
N LEU A 425 19.31 -3.63 21.63
CA LEU A 425 20.28 -4.66 21.27
C LEU A 425 21.42 -4.09 20.41
N THR A 426 21.12 -3.24 19.44
CA THR A 426 22.16 -2.56 18.64
C THR A 426 23.06 -1.69 19.51
N TYR A 427 22.47 -0.91 20.43
CA TYR A 427 23.23 -0.10 21.38
C TYR A 427 24.20 -0.95 22.22
N LEU A 428 23.71 -2.05 22.80
CA LEU A 428 24.55 -2.94 23.60
C LEU A 428 25.69 -3.53 22.76
N ALA A 429 25.41 -3.95 21.52
CA ALA A 429 26.42 -4.52 20.63
C ALA A 429 27.53 -3.51 20.29
N PHE A 430 27.19 -2.25 20.08
CA PHE A 430 28.17 -1.20 19.80
C PHE A 430 28.91 -0.73 21.06
N LYS A 431 28.25 -0.75 22.22
CA LYS A 431 28.92 -0.52 23.49
C LYS A 431 29.98 -1.59 23.77
N ASP A 432 29.69 -2.85 23.46
CA ASP A 432 30.67 -3.93 23.61
C ASP A 432 31.85 -3.76 22.65
N LYS A 433 31.62 -3.26 21.42
CA LYS A 433 32.69 -2.89 20.47
C LYS A 433 33.57 -1.75 21.00
N GLU A 434 32.96 -0.70 21.56
CA GLU A 434 33.71 0.40 22.19
C GLU A 434 34.58 -0.12 23.34
N LEU A 435 34.02 -0.96 24.21
CA LEU A 435 34.76 -1.60 25.30
C LEU A 435 35.89 -2.51 24.78
N ALA A 436 35.74 -3.09 23.59
CA ALA A 436 36.76 -3.87 22.91
C ALA A 436 37.81 -3.02 22.17
N GLY A 437 37.70 -1.68 22.23
CA GLY A 437 38.69 -0.73 21.67
C GLY A 437 38.31 -0.11 20.32
N ASP A 438 37.08 -0.29 19.83
CA ASP A 438 36.59 0.43 18.65
C ASP A 438 36.15 1.86 19.04
N GLU A 439 37.07 2.82 18.92
CA GLU A 439 36.83 4.23 19.26
C GLU A 439 35.71 4.88 18.42
N ASN A 440 35.37 4.32 17.26
CA ASN A 440 34.35 4.86 16.36
C ASN A 440 32.95 4.25 16.58
N ALA A 441 32.84 3.19 17.39
CA ALA A 441 31.59 2.47 17.60
C ALA A 441 30.50 3.39 18.18
N MET A 442 30.78 4.09 19.30
CA MET A 442 29.79 4.97 19.91
C MET A 442 29.52 6.22 19.08
N THR A 443 30.52 6.76 18.39
CA THR A 443 30.34 7.87 17.44
C THR A 443 29.34 7.51 16.34
N THR A 444 29.40 6.27 15.83
CA THR A 444 28.45 5.74 14.85
C THR A 444 27.03 5.67 15.41
N MET A 445 26.86 5.14 16.64
CA MET A 445 25.53 5.06 17.29
C MET A 445 24.92 6.42 17.56
N ILE A 446 25.73 7.37 18.06
CA ILE A 446 25.29 8.76 18.29
C ILE A 446 24.87 9.39 16.97
N THR A 447 25.60 9.13 15.89
CA THR A 447 25.26 9.57 14.54
C THR A 447 23.88 9.06 14.11
N CYS A 448 23.60 7.76 14.27
CA CYS A 448 22.26 7.20 14.00
C CYS A 448 21.14 7.91 14.77
N GLY A 449 21.36 8.15 16.07
CA GLY A 449 20.38 8.83 16.93
C GLY A 449 20.11 10.27 16.50
N CYS A 450 21.17 11.02 16.18
CA CYS A 450 21.06 12.39 15.68
C CYS A 450 20.32 12.46 14.33
N VAL A 451 20.56 11.50 13.43
CA VAL A 451 19.84 11.39 12.15
C VAL A 451 18.36 11.18 12.39
N LEU A 452 17.98 10.20 13.22
CA LEU A 452 16.58 9.91 13.51
C LEU A 452 15.87 11.11 14.11
N LEU A 453 16.54 11.83 15.01
CA LEU A 453 16.02 13.06 15.60
C LEU A 453 15.82 14.14 14.53
N ALA A 454 16.81 14.35 13.65
CA ALA A 454 16.71 15.32 12.55
C ALA A 454 15.55 15.00 11.60
N CYS A 455 15.43 13.75 11.15
CA CYS A 455 14.30 13.29 10.33
C CYS A 455 12.94 13.51 11.02
N GLY A 456 12.87 13.28 12.33
CA GLY A 456 11.68 13.55 13.14
C GLY A 456 11.32 15.04 13.19
N LEU A 457 12.32 15.90 13.41
CA LEU A 457 12.15 17.37 13.40
C LEU A 457 11.74 17.90 12.04
N GLU A 458 12.31 17.36 10.96
CA GLU A 458 11.94 17.69 9.58
C GLU A 458 10.50 17.31 9.26
N CYS A 459 10.10 16.09 9.65
CA CYS A 459 8.73 15.63 9.52
C CYS A 459 7.76 16.57 10.24
N PHE A 460 8.09 16.93 11.49
CA PHE A 460 7.32 17.90 12.27
C PHE A 460 7.25 19.26 11.58
N ALA A 461 8.36 19.77 11.05
CA ALA A 461 8.40 21.05 10.34
C ALA A 461 7.53 21.05 9.07
N VAL A 462 7.56 19.97 8.30
CA VAL A 462 6.72 19.79 7.09
C VAL A 462 5.24 19.73 7.46
N LEU A 463 4.88 18.94 8.48
CA LEU A 463 3.51 18.83 8.98
C LEU A 463 3.00 20.16 9.54
N ASN A 464 3.83 20.88 10.28
CA ASN A 464 3.52 22.22 10.79
C ASN A 464 3.32 23.23 9.65
N SER A 465 4.18 23.20 8.64
CA SER A 465 4.05 24.08 7.46
C SER A 465 2.74 23.81 6.70
N LYS A 466 2.39 22.54 6.49
CA LYS A 466 1.11 22.17 5.85
C LYS A 466 -0.10 22.61 6.68
N PHE A 467 -0.04 22.43 8.00
CA PHE A 467 -1.09 22.89 8.91
C PHE A 467 -1.25 24.41 8.87
N LYS A 468 -0.15 25.15 8.89
CA LYS A 468 -0.16 26.61 8.75
C LYS A 468 -0.77 27.05 7.43
N ASN A 469 -0.40 26.40 6.32
CA ASN A 469 -0.98 26.70 5.00
C ASN A 469 -2.49 26.39 4.95
N PHE A 470 -2.95 25.34 5.63
CA PHE A 470 -4.37 25.04 5.76
C PHE A 470 -5.10 26.12 6.60
N ASN A 471 -4.56 26.47 7.77
CA ASN A 471 -5.14 27.47 8.66
C ASN A 471 -5.16 28.89 8.05
N GLU A 472 -4.17 29.22 7.21
CA GLU A 472 -4.12 30.46 6.44
C GLU A 472 -5.00 30.44 5.17
N GLY A 473 -5.76 29.35 4.92
CA GLY A 473 -6.63 29.20 3.74
C GLY A 473 -5.89 29.01 2.41
N LYS A 474 -4.56 28.82 2.45
CA LYS A 474 -3.72 28.55 1.26
C LYS A 474 -3.82 27.11 0.77
N SER A 475 -4.30 26.20 1.61
CA SER A 475 -4.56 24.80 1.28
C SER A 475 -5.99 24.45 1.67
N ILE A 476 -6.73 23.82 0.74
CA ILE A 476 -8.10 23.36 0.98
C ILE A 476 -8.09 22.00 1.72
N THR A 477 -7.01 21.24 1.58
CA THR A 477 -6.86 19.92 2.19
C THR A 477 -6.27 20.04 3.59
N LYS A 478 -6.95 19.42 4.57
CA LYS A 478 -6.42 19.23 5.92
C LYS A 478 -5.15 18.39 5.86
N PRO A 479 -4.12 18.70 6.67
CA PRO A 479 -2.91 17.89 6.68
C PRO A 479 -3.16 16.56 7.41
N GLU A 480 -2.64 15.49 6.82
CA GLU A 480 -2.71 14.13 7.33
C GLU A 480 -1.35 13.72 7.89
N LEU A 481 -1.36 12.87 8.93
CA LEU A 481 -0.17 12.19 9.44
C LEU A 481 0.37 11.18 8.41
N LEU A 482 1.64 10.82 8.57
CA LEU A 482 2.19 9.67 7.86
C LEU A 482 1.53 8.38 8.36
N ASP A 483 1.36 7.42 7.45
CA ASP A 483 1.04 6.05 7.83
C ASP A 483 2.07 5.53 8.83
N PHE A 484 1.59 4.86 9.88
CA PHE A 484 2.45 4.32 10.93
C PHE A 484 3.55 3.41 10.35
N ASP A 485 3.20 2.58 9.38
CA ASP A 485 4.10 1.61 8.74
C ASP A 485 5.30 2.24 8.02
N TYR A 486 5.27 3.56 7.77
CA TYR A 486 6.43 4.31 7.26
C TYR A 486 7.67 4.18 8.15
N ILE A 487 7.48 3.92 9.45
CA ILE A 487 8.59 3.70 10.40
C ILE A 487 9.53 2.58 9.96
N TYR A 488 9.02 1.53 9.30
CA TYR A 488 9.83 0.38 8.87
C TYR A 488 10.75 0.73 7.70
N SER A 489 10.29 1.58 6.80
CA SER A 489 11.09 2.07 5.66
C SER A 489 12.20 3.03 6.05
N VAL A 490 12.14 3.57 7.27
CA VAL A 490 13.19 4.37 7.91
C VAL A 490 14.11 3.47 8.75
N PHE A 491 13.53 2.64 9.60
CA PHE A 491 14.25 1.85 10.59
C PHE A 491 15.14 0.78 9.98
N PHE A 492 14.60 -0.06 9.08
CA PHE A 492 15.35 -1.21 8.56
C PHE A 492 16.60 -0.82 7.76
N PRO A 493 16.56 0.18 6.87
CA PRO A 493 17.77 0.58 6.16
C PRO A 493 18.85 1.13 7.08
N LEU A 494 18.47 1.90 8.11
CA LEU A 494 19.43 2.42 9.09
C LEU A 494 20.07 1.29 9.90
N ILE A 495 19.28 0.41 10.51
CA ILE A 495 19.82 -0.67 11.34
C ILE A 495 20.66 -1.66 10.53
N VAL A 496 20.25 -1.99 9.30
CA VAL A 496 21.03 -2.86 8.40
C VAL A 496 22.34 -2.19 8.01
N CYS A 497 22.33 -0.89 7.70
CA CYS A 497 23.54 -0.12 7.43
C CYS A 497 24.47 -0.10 8.64
N THR A 498 23.95 0.19 9.83
CA THR A 498 24.73 0.19 11.08
C THR A 498 25.38 -1.18 11.32
N LEU A 499 24.69 -2.28 11.06
CA LEU A 499 25.22 -3.63 11.29
C LEU A 499 26.27 -4.06 10.25
N LYS A 500 26.13 -3.66 8.98
CA LYS A 500 26.97 -4.17 7.89
C LYS A 500 28.02 -3.20 7.36
N SER A 501 27.73 -1.91 7.40
CA SER A 501 28.57 -0.88 6.80
C SER A 501 28.37 0.43 7.58
N PRO A 502 28.77 0.47 8.87
CA PRO A 502 28.60 1.64 9.73
C PRO A 502 29.24 2.91 9.14
N GLU A 503 30.30 2.77 8.35
CA GLU A 503 30.97 3.86 7.63
C GLU A 503 30.06 4.58 6.62
N ASN A 504 29.03 3.90 6.11
CA ASN A 504 28.08 4.46 5.14
C ASN A 504 26.81 5.02 5.78
N ILE A 505 26.73 5.06 7.11
CA ILE A 505 25.50 5.45 7.82
C ILE A 505 25.03 6.85 7.45
N ALA A 506 25.94 7.82 7.29
CA ALA A 506 25.60 9.18 6.94
C ALA A 506 25.03 9.30 5.50
N LEU A 507 25.45 8.42 4.59
CA LEU A 507 24.91 8.31 3.24
C LEU A 507 23.50 7.69 3.22
N VAL A 508 23.29 6.62 4.00
CA VAL A 508 21.95 6.01 4.10
C VAL A 508 20.98 6.97 4.80
N ALA A 509 21.45 7.64 5.86
CA ALA A 509 20.73 8.67 6.59
C ALA A 509 20.25 9.81 5.68
N CYS A 510 21.11 10.33 4.80
CA CYS A 510 20.72 11.42 3.91
C CYS A 510 19.63 11.01 2.92
N CYS A 511 19.58 9.74 2.51
CA CYS A 511 18.51 9.21 1.67
C CYS A 511 17.20 9.04 2.46
N VAL A 512 17.29 8.54 3.70
CA VAL A 512 16.14 8.38 4.61
C VAL A 512 15.51 9.72 4.99
N ALA A 513 16.32 10.78 5.12
CA ALA A 513 15.85 12.15 5.37
C ALA A 513 15.00 12.73 4.23
N GLN A 514 14.98 12.12 3.04
CA GLN A 514 14.17 12.58 1.92
C GLN A 514 12.69 12.19 2.06
N LEU A 515 12.01 12.81 3.02
CA LEU A 515 10.58 12.61 3.23
C LEU A 515 9.79 12.90 1.95
N ASN A 516 8.87 12.00 1.62
CA ASN A 516 8.14 12.02 0.35
C ASN A 516 7.32 13.29 0.10
N TYR A 517 6.83 13.93 1.18
CA TYR A 517 6.01 15.13 1.09
C TYR A 517 6.81 16.41 0.83
N MET A 518 8.14 16.32 0.77
CA MET A 518 9.00 17.45 0.41
C MET A 518 9.12 17.59 -1.10
N ASN A 519 9.19 18.84 -1.57
CA ASN A 519 9.65 19.14 -2.92
C ASN A 519 11.08 18.59 -3.10
N VAL A 520 11.39 18.04 -4.29
CA VAL A 520 12.72 17.55 -4.68
C VAL A 520 13.86 18.52 -4.32
N PHE A 521 13.69 19.83 -4.52
CA PHE A 521 14.67 20.85 -4.12
C PHE A 521 14.96 20.84 -2.62
N VAL A 522 13.90 20.74 -1.80
CA VAL A 522 14.02 20.66 -0.35
C VAL A 522 14.66 19.33 0.07
N LYS A 523 14.28 18.21 -0.57
CA LYS A 523 14.92 16.90 -0.35
C LYS A 523 16.44 16.99 -0.53
N ILE A 524 16.91 17.64 -1.60
CA ILE A 524 18.34 17.80 -1.89
C ILE A 524 19.03 18.70 -0.85
N MET A 525 18.43 19.83 -0.49
CA MET A 525 19.00 20.74 0.52
C MET A 525 19.11 20.09 1.89
N VAL A 526 18.05 19.39 2.33
CA VAL A 526 18.04 18.60 3.56
C VAL A 526 19.14 17.55 3.54
N SER A 527 19.26 16.80 2.43
CA SER A 527 20.30 15.78 2.28
C SER A 527 21.71 16.38 2.41
N TYR A 528 21.94 17.56 1.86
CA TYR A 528 23.22 18.28 1.98
C TYR A 528 23.51 18.70 3.42
N VAL A 529 22.51 19.23 4.13
CA VAL A 529 22.65 19.61 5.55
C VAL A 529 22.99 18.40 6.42
N VAL A 530 22.30 17.27 6.21
CA VAL A 530 22.59 16.01 6.90
C VAL A 530 24.05 15.61 6.67
N LEU A 531 24.51 15.59 5.42
CA LEU A 531 25.89 15.22 5.09
C LEU A 531 26.94 16.19 5.67
N PHE A 532 26.65 17.49 5.66
CA PHE A 532 27.52 18.51 6.23
C PHE A 532 27.65 18.37 7.75
N GLN A 533 26.56 18.06 8.44
CA GLN A 533 26.53 17.90 9.90
C GLN A 533 27.44 16.77 10.39
N PHE A 534 27.60 15.71 9.60
CA PHE A 534 28.42 14.55 9.98
C PHE A 534 29.89 14.64 9.54
N ASN A 535 30.32 15.83 9.09
CA ASN A 535 31.71 16.17 8.73
C ASN A 535 32.46 15.04 8.03
N ILE A 536 31.87 14.48 6.96
CA ILE A 536 32.49 13.43 6.16
C ILE A 536 33.66 14.05 5.36
N GLU A 537 34.83 14.18 5.99
CA GLU A 537 36.06 14.69 5.35
C GLU A 537 36.72 13.58 4.52
N GLY A 538 36.72 13.70 3.18
CA GLY A 538 37.44 12.77 2.29
C GLY A 538 37.36 13.08 0.79
N THR A 539 38.44 12.80 0.04
CA THR A 539 38.64 13.12 -1.40
C THR A 539 37.85 12.28 -2.40
N ILE A 540 37.34 11.09 -2.02
CA ILE A 540 36.53 10.20 -2.87
C ILE A 540 35.03 10.62 -2.88
N TRP A 541 34.63 11.57 -2.03
CA TRP A 541 33.25 11.76 -1.56
C TRP A 541 32.51 12.97 -2.14
N THR A 542 33.16 13.85 -2.90
CA THR A 542 32.52 15.09 -3.43
C THR A 542 31.48 14.82 -4.51
N THR A 543 31.59 13.72 -5.27
CA THR A 543 30.58 13.33 -6.28
C THR A 543 29.43 12.55 -5.67
N GLN A 544 29.69 11.60 -4.76
CA GLN A 544 28.64 10.74 -4.18
C GLN A 544 27.71 11.51 -3.23
N THR A 545 28.21 12.50 -2.49
CA THR A 545 27.43 13.29 -1.52
C THR A 545 26.22 14.00 -2.14
N LEU A 546 26.33 14.53 -3.36
CA LEU A 546 25.19 15.15 -4.05
C LEU A 546 24.44 14.16 -4.95
N THR A 547 25.17 13.27 -5.63
CA THR A 547 24.57 12.36 -6.62
C THR A 547 23.72 11.27 -5.99
N LEU A 548 24.07 10.79 -4.80
CA LEU A 548 23.30 9.77 -4.09
C LEU A 548 21.89 10.26 -3.71
N PRO A 549 21.72 11.40 -3.01
CA PRO A 549 20.42 12.03 -2.80
C PRO A 549 19.60 12.24 -4.07
N LEU A 550 20.24 12.71 -5.14
CA LEU A 550 19.57 12.94 -6.43
C LEU A 550 19.08 11.63 -7.04
N THR A 551 19.88 10.57 -6.95
CA THR A 551 19.52 9.25 -7.47
C THR A 551 18.37 8.65 -6.66
N ASN A 552 18.38 8.80 -5.33
CA ASN A 552 17.28 8.33 -4.49
C ASN A 552 15.96 9.03 -4.83
N ALA A 553 15.98 10.36 -4.95
CA ALA A 553 14.82 11.12 -5.40
C ALA A 553 14.37 10.67 -6.80
N PHE A 554 15.31 10.45 -7.72
CA PHE A 554 15.02 9.98 -9.07
C PHE A 554 14.33 8.60 -9.08
N PHE A 555 14.86 7.60 -8.37
CA PHE A 555 14.25 6.28 -8.31
C PHE A 555 12.87 6.31 -7.65
N TYR A 556 12.71 7.08 -6.56
CA TYR A 556 11.41 7.27 -5.94
C TYR A 556 10.40 7.88 -6.92
N GLU A 557 10.76 8.95 -7.65
CA GLU A 557 9.85 9.56 -8.63
C GLU A 557 9.57 8.66 -9.83
N CYS A 558 10.51 7.81 -10.24
CA CYS A 558 10.26 6.79 -11.26
C CYS A 558 9.22 5.78 -10.77
N ILE A 559 9.41 5.22 -9.57
CA ILE A 559 8.44 4.31 -8.95
C ILE A 559 7.08 5.02 -8.81
N ASN A 560 7.06 6.26 -8.34
CA ASN A 560 5.84 7.02 -8.18
C ASN A 560 5.16 7.36 -9.52
N ARG A 561 5.90 7.52 -10.61
CA ARG A 561 5.32 7.77 -11.94
C ARG A 561 4.73 6.51 -12.56
N PHE A 562 5.44 5.38 -12.45
CA PHE A 562 5.05 4.13 -13.11
C PHE A 562 4.10 3.26 -12.28
N ILE A 563 4.18 3.37 -10.95
CA ILE A 563 3.52 2.50 -9.97
C ILE A 563 2.63 3.32 -8.99
N ALA A 564 2.67 4.67 -9.07
CA ALA A 564 1.83 5.68 -8.41
C ALA A 564 0.99 5.22 -7.21
N ASN A 565 -0.21 4.69 -7.48
CA ASN A 565 -1.25 4.39 -6.50
C ASN A 565 -1.35 2.89 -6.17
N GLU A 566 -0.52 2.06 -6.80
CA GLU A 566 -0.59 0.60 -6.67
C GLU A 566 0.19 0.10 -5.45
N LEU A 567 1.21 0.87 -5.02
CA LEU A 567 2.02 0.59 -3.84
C LEU A 567 1.84 1.66 -2.76
N PRO A 568 1.78 1.27 -1.47
CA PRO A 568 1.75 2.21 -0.37
C PRO A 568 3.07 3.00 -0.28
N ILE A 569 2.99 4.15 0.37
CA ILE A 569 4.10 5.12 0.43
C ILE A 569 5.37 4.51 1.04
N TYR A 570 5.22 3.70 2.09
CA TYR A 570 6.34 3.07 2.77
C TYR A 570 7.08 2.07 1.87
N GLU A 571 6.39 1.28 1.04
CA GLU A 571 7.04 0.37 0.09
C GLU A 571 7.80 1.11 -1.01
N LYS A 572 7.20 2.18 -1.55
CA LYS A 572 7.87 3.02 -2.56
C LYS A 572 9.18 3.61 -2.05
N THR A 573 9.17 4.09 -0.81
CA THR A 573 10.39 4.60 -0.15
C THR A 573 11.42 3.50 0.06
N PHE A 574 11.00 2.34 0.57
CA PHE A 574 11.92 1.23 0.81
C PHE A 574 12.56 0.73 -0.49
N LEU A 575 11.78 0.55 -1.55
CA LEU A 575 12.29 0.16 -2.87
C LEU A 575 13.22 1.22 -3.46
N GLY A 576 12.85 2.50 -3.42
CA GLY A 576 13.70 3.59 -3.91
C GLY A 576 15.08 3.59 -3.24
N LEU A 577 15.11 3.37 -1.93
CA LEU A 577 16.36 3.27 -1.18
C LEU A 577 17.14 1.99 -1.49
N LEU A 578 16.46 0.86 -1.69
CA LEU A 578 17.09 -0.40 -2.09
C LEU A 578 17.77 -0.27 -3.46
N TYR A 579 17.10 0.34 -4.45
CA TYR A 579 17.67 0.62 -5.78
C TYR A 579 18.86 1.58 -5.71
N THR A 580 18.77 2.61 -4.87
CA THR A 580 19.87 3.54 -4.60
C THR A 580 21.07 2.80 -4.00
N SER A 581 20.81 1.98 -2.99
CA SER A 581 21.83 1.19 -2.30
C SER A 581 22.54 0.22 -3.23
N LEU A 582 21.79 -0.48 -4.08
CA LEU A 582 22.34 -1.34 -5.13
C LEU A 582 23.28 -0.59 -6.08
N THR A 583 22.93 0.65 -6.41
CA THR A 583 23.67 1.46 -7.38
C THR A 583 24.96 2.03 -6.80
N PHE A 584 24.96 2.44 -5.53
CA PHE A 584 26.09 3.16 -4.92
C PHE A 584 26.98 2.32 -4.02
N PHE A 585 26.42 1.40 -3.22
CA PHE A 585 27.21 0.63 -2.25
C PHE A 585 27.84 -0.64 -2.84
N ILE A 586 27.39 -1.10 -4.01
CA ILE A 586 28.05 -2.19 -4.73
C ILE A 586 29.20 -1.62 -5.58
N THR A 587 30.43 -1.92 -5.16
CA THR A 587 31.66 -1.45 -5.82
C THR A 587 32.26 -2.54 -6.71
N LYS A 588 33.37 -2.25 -7.40
CA LYS A 588 34.09 -3.23 -8.22
C LYS A 588 34.70 -4.37 -7.41
N ASP A 589 34.82 -4.20 -6.10
CA ASP A 589 35.43 -5.16 -5.18
C ASP A 589 34.38 -6.04 -4.48
N SER A 590 33.09 -5.71 -4.62
CA SER A 590 31.99 -6.56 -4.15
C SER A 590 31.95 -7.91 -4.88
N ASN A 591 31.19 -8.88 -4.33
CA ASN A 591 30.99 -10.18 -4.97
C ASN A 591 30.56 -10.00 -6.44
N ILE A 592 31.15 -10.78 -7.34
CA ILE A 592 30.92 -10.67 -8.79
C ILE A 592 29.44 -10.74 -9.16
N THR A 593 28.66 -11.53 -8.41
CA THR A 593 27.22 -11.65 -8.62
C THR A 593 26.47 -10.36 -8.30
N LEU A 594 26.81 -9.69 -7.19
CA LEU A 594 26.20 -8.41 -6.83
C LEU A 594 26.60 -7.33 -7.84
N TYR A 595 27.84 -7.36 -8.33
CA TYR A 595 28.29 -6.47 -9.40
C TYR A 595 27.52 -6.69 -10.70
N ILE A 596 27.27 -7.95 -11.08
CA ILE A 596 26.43 -8.31 -12.23
C ILE A 596 25.02 -7.76 -12.04
N MET A 597 24.41 -8.03 -10.88
CA MET A 597 23.09 -7.56 -10.50
C MET A 597 22.96 -6.03 -10.63
N LYS A 598 23.87 -5.26 -10.03
CA LYS A 598 23.90 -3.79 -10.12
C LYS A 598 23.83 -3.30 -11.57
N ASN A 599 24.70 -3.82 -12.42
CA ASN A 599 24.82 -3.33 -13.80
C ASN A 599 23.66 -3.79 -14.69
N LEU A 600 23.08 -4.97 -14.43
CA LEU A 600 21.87 -5.42 -15.11
C LEU A 600 20.66 -4.55 -14.72
N VAL A 601 20.46 -4.27 -13.43
CA VAL A 601 19.39 -3.37 -12.98
C VAL A 601 19.52 -1.99 -13.62
N LEU A 602 20.74 -1.43 -13.66
CA LEU A 602 20.99 -0.15 -14.30
C LEU A 602 20.67 -0.20 -15.80
N SER A 603 21.13 -1.25 -16.49
CA SER A 603 20.87 -1.44 -17.92
C SER A 603 19.38 -1.52 -18.26
N PHE A 604 18.63 -2.37 -17.56
CA PHE A 604 17.19 -2.53 -17.77
C PHE A 604 16.41 -1.27 -17.39
N THR A 605 16.83 -0.55 -16.35
CA THR A 605 16.20 0.73 -15.98
C THR A 605 16.37 1.76 -17.08
N ILE A 606 17.57 1.88 -17.66
CA ILE A 606 17.82 2.77 -18.80
C ILE A 606 16.96 2.37 -19.99
N ALA A 607 16.93 1.08 -20.35
CA ALA A 607 16.10 0.57 -21.45
C ALA A 607 14.61 0.88 -21.24
N LEU A 608 14.10 0.76 -20.02
CA LEU A 608 12.72 1.08 -19.66
C LEU A 608 12.41 2.58 -19.82
N ILE A 609 13.32 3.46 -19.41
CA ILE A 609 13.16 4.91 -19.58
C ILE A 609 13.06 5.28 -21.07
N PHE A 610 13.94 4.73 -21.92
CA PHE A 610 13.93 5.02 -23.35
C PHE A 610 12.71 4.44 -24.09
N THR A 611 12.13 3.35 -23.58
CA THR A 611 10.99 2.68 -24.20
C THR A 611 9.64 3.14 -23.67
N SER A 612 9.60 3.80 -22.51
CA SER A 612 8.37 4.33 -21.91
C SER A 612 7.55 5.24 -22.84
N PRO A 613 8.13 6.19 -23.60
CA PRO A 613 7.37 7.02 -24.54
C PRO A 613 6.72 6.19 -25.67
N LEU A 614 7.39 5.14 -26.13
CA LEU A 614 6.87 4.23 -27.16
C LEU A 614 5.72 3.38 -26.62
N LEU A 615 5.81 2.93 -25.36
CA LEU A 615 4.73 2.21 -24.70
C LEU A 615 3.48 3.10 -24.57
N ASP A 616 3.64 4.37 -24.21
CA ASP A 616 2.53 5.32 -24.15
C ASP A 616 1.92 5.59 -25.53
N LEU A 617 2.74 5.67 -26.58
CA LEU A 617 2.27 5.80 -27.96
C LEU A 617 1.50 4.54 -28.42
N TYR A 618 2.02 3.36 -28.12
CA TYR A 618 1.37 2.08 -28.39
C TYR A 618 -0.02 2.00 -27.74
N ARG A 619 -0.14 2.43 -26.48
CA ARG A 619 -1.42 2.45 -25.74
C ARG A 619 -2.47 3.36 -26.39
N LYS A 620 -2.04 4.49 -26.97
CA LYS A 620 -2.92 5.46 -27.64
C LYS A 620 -3.32 5.06 -29.06
N THR A 621 -2.54 4.20 -29.72
CA THR A 621 -2.75 3.83 -31.11
C THR A 621 -3.91 2.83 -31.26
N GLN A 622 -4.88 3.19 -32.10
CA GLN A 622 -6.03 2.34 -32.46
C GLN A 622 -5.80 1.54 -33.75
N GLU A 623 -5.01 2.08 -34.69
CA GLU A 623 -4.77 1.44 -35.97
C GLU A 623 -3.93 0.16 -35.82
N ARG A 624 -4.46 -0.97 -36.29
CA ARG A 624 -3.85 -2.31 -36.10
C ARG A 624 -2.43 -2.42 -36.68
N SER A 625 -2.19 -1.89 -37.87
CA SER A 625 -0.88 -1.97 -38.55
C SER A 625 0.18 -1.22 -37.76
N MET A 626 -0.08 0.05 -37.44
CA MET A 626 0.83 0.86 -36.61
C MET A 626 1.03 0.26 -35.22
N LYS A 627 -0.02 -0.30 -34.61
CA LYS A 627 0.07 -0.93 -33.28
C LYS A 627 1.00 -2.14 -33.27
N VAL A 628 0.98 -2.98 -34.31
CA VAL A 628 1.91 -4.11 -34.46
C VAL A 628 3.33 -3.61 -34.69
N SER A 629 3.52 -2.63 -35.58
CA SER A 629 4.85 -2.05 -35.86
C SER A 629 5.47 -1.42 -34.60
N LEU A 630 4.69 -0.64 -33.85
CA LEU A 630 5.13 -0.04 -32.59
C LEU A 630 5.48 -1.09 -31.55
N LEU A 631 4.72 -2.18 -31.47
CA LEU A 631 5.01 -3.29 -30.56
C LEU A 631 6.34 -3.98 -30.90
N VAL A 632 6.59 -4.24 -32.18
CA VAL A 632 7.86 -4.82 -32.64
C VAL A 632 9.03 -3.89 -32.33
N VAL A 633 8.89 -2.59 -32.62
CA VAL A 633 9.91 -1.58 -32.30
C VAL A 633 10.15 -1.50 -30.80
N LEU A 634 9.07 -1.51 -29.99
CA LEU A 634 9.16 -1.49 -28.53
C LEU A 634 9.99 -2.67 -28.00
N TYR A 635 9.69 -3.90 -28.44
CA TYR A 635 10.43 -5.09 -28.01
C TYR A 635 11.88 -5.08 -28.47
N LEU A 636 12.12 -4.76 -29.75
CA LEU A 636 13.47 -4.71 -30.29
C LEU A 636 14.29 -3.64 -29.58
N LEU A 637 13.73 -2.46 -29.33
CA LEU A 637 14.43 -1.37 -28.66
C LEU A 637 14.72 -1.73 -27.20
N PHE A 638 13.74 -2.25 -26.45
CA PHE A 638 13.93 -2.66 -25.06
C PHE A 638 15.03 -3.72 -24.92
N LEU A 639 14.94 -4.81 -25.70
CA LEU A 639 15.89 -5.91 -25.62
C LEU A 639 17.28 -5.51 -26.12
N SER A 640 17.37 -4.79 -27.25
CA SER A 640 18.67 -4.38 -27.79
C SER A 640 19.38 -3.37 -26.88
N LEU A 641 18.69 -2.34 -26.37
CA LEU A 641 19.29 -1.40 -25.43
C LEU A 641 19.74 -2.10 -24.14
N GLY A 642 18.89 -2.96 -23.57
CA GLY A 642 19.21 -3.71 -22.36
C GLY A 642 20.46 -4.59 -22.54
N LEU A 643 20.58 -5.28 -23.67
CA LEU A 643 21.75 -6.12 -23.97
C LEU A 643 22.99 -5.28 -24.23
N ILE A 644 22.94 -4.30 -25.14
CA ILE A 644 24.08 -3.45 -25.53
C ILE A 644 24.67 -2.71 -24.32
N ILE A 645 23.80 -2.14 -23.48
CA ILE A 645 24.23 -1.41 -22.28
C ILE A 645 24.82 -2.39 -21.27
N SER A 646 24.20 -3.56 -21.06
CA SER A 646 24.72 -4.56 -20.14
C SER A 646 26.09 -5.09 -20.57
N ASP A 647 26.28 -5.33 -21.87
CA ASP A 647 27.56 -5.74 -22.45
C ASP A 647 28.62 -4.70 -22.14
N LYS A 648 28.34 -3.42 -22.43
CA LYS A 648 29.29 -2.34 -22.19
C LYS A 648 29.67 -2.19 -20.71
N LEU A 649 28.69 -2.29 -19.81
CA LEU A 649 28.93 -2.14 -18.37
C LEU A 649 29.69 -3.33 -17.76
N LEU A 650 29.42 -4.54 -18.23
CA LEU A 650 29.97 -5.78 -17.67
C LEU A 650 31.26 -6.24 -18.33
N LEU A 651 31.52 -5.89 -19.59
CA LEU A 651 32.69 -6.35 -20.35
C LEU A 651 34.01 -6.08 -19.61
N SER A 652 34.13 -4.94 -18.95
CA SER A 652 35.34 -4.56 -18.21
C SER A 652 35.66 -5.49 -17.03
N LYS A 653 34.64 -6.09 -16.40
CA LYS A 653 34.80 -6.96 -15.22
C LYS A 653 34.77 -8.44 -15.60
N LEU A 654 33.94 -8.82 -16.56
CA LEU A 654 33.78 -10.22 -17.00
C LEU A 654 34.83 -10.63 -18.04
N GLY A 655 35.44 -9.67 -18.74
CA GLY A 655 36.38 -9.93 -19.85
C GLY A 655 35.73 -10.52 -21.11
N LYS A 656 34.42 -10.81 -21.07
CA LYS A 656 33.61 -11.43 -22.12
C LYS A 656 32.20 -10.86 -22.09
N PHE A 657 31.44 -11.11 -23.16
CA PHE A 657 30.01 -10.82 -23.18
C PHE A 657 29.28 -11.61 -22.06
N PRO A 658 28.30 -11.01 -21.35
CA PRO A 658 27.66 -11.60 -20.17
C PRO A 658 27.03 -12.98 -20.44
N PHE A 659 26.41 -13.19 -21.60
CA PHE A 659 25.84 -14.49 -21.95
C PHE A 659 26.91 -15.57 -22.10
N ASN A 660 28.00 -15.26 -22.80
CA ASN A 660 29.12 -16.20 -22.96
C ASN A 660 29.79 -16.49 -21.62
N TRP A 661 29.97 -15.46 -20.80
CA TRP A 661 30.49 -15.60 -19.44
C TRP A 661 29.59 -16.52 -18.60
N LEU A 662 28.27 -16.36 -18.66
CA LEU A 662 27.33 -17.20 -17.90
C LEU A 662 27.42 -18.68 -18.33
N VAL A 663 27.48 -18.93 -19.64
CA VAL A 663 27.61 -20.30 -20.18
C VAL A 663 28.92 -20.93 -19.73
N GLU A 664 30.03 -20.20 -19.77
CA GLU A 664 31.33 -20.70 -19.27
C GLU A 664 31.30 -20.91 -17.76
N PHE A 665 30.81 -19.93 -16.99
CA PHE A 665 30.68 -20.01 -15.53
C PHE A 665 29.93 -21.26 -15.06
N ILE A 666 28.86 -21.64 -15.77
CA ILE A 666 28.09 -22.87 -15.50
C ILE A 666 28.89 -24.13 -15.88
N ASN A 667 29.63 -24.10 -16.99
CA ASN A 667 30.34 -25.27 -17.50
C ASN A 667 31.71 -25.51 -16.87
N GLU A 668 32.32 -24.49 -16.27
CA GLU A 668 33.62 -24.55 -15.59
C GLU A 668 33.61 -25.49 -14.38
N ASN A 669 32.47 -25.62 -13.70
CA ASN A 669 32.34 -26.42 -12.48
C ASN A 669 31.26 -27.50 -12.67
N GLU A 670 31.63 -28.75 -12.44
CA GLU A 670 30.74 -29.89 -12.54
C GLU A 670 29.53 -29.78 -11.60
N ALA A 671 29.71 -29.29 -10.37
CA ALA A 671 28.61 -29.06 -9.44
C ALA A 671 27.60 -28.03 -9.96
N ARG A 672 28.08 -26.95 -10.59
CA ARG A 672 27.21 -25.93 -11.21
C ARG A 672 26.42 -26.51 -12.38
N ARG A 673 27.10 -27.26 -13.26
CA ARG A 673 26.47 -27.93 -14.41
C ARG A 673 25.41 -28.93 -13.96
N GLU A 674 25.71 -29.79 -12.98
CA GLU A 674 24.75 -30.74 -12.41
C GLU A 674 23.54 -30.01 -11.81
N MET A 675 23.78 -28.95 -11.04
CA MET A 675 22.72 -28.19 -10.39
C MET A 675 21.82 -27.50 -11.40
N PHE A 676 22.39 -26.84 -12.40
CA PHE A 676 21.66 -26.19 -13.49
C PHE A 676 20.79 -27.20 -14.28
N GLN A 677 21.34 -28.37 -14.60
CA GLN A 677 20.60 -29.45 -15.27
C GLN A 677 19.44 -29.96 -14.40
N LYS A 678 19.70 -30.26 -13.13
CA LYS A 678 18.67 -30.72 -12.18
C LYS A 678 17.56 -29.69 -12.03
N TRP A 679 17.89 -28.42 -11.89
CA TRP A 679 16.90 -27.33 -11.79
C TRP A 679 16.10 -27.14 -13.07
N SER A 680 16.74 -27.25 -14.24
CA SER A 680 16.06 -27.14 -15.53
C SER A 680 15.06 -28.28 -15.73
N ILE A 681 15.48 -29.52 -15.47
CA ILE A 681 14.62 -30.71 -15.54
C ILE A 681 13.49 -30.62 -14.49
N SER A 682 13.83 -30.27 -13.26
CA SER A 682 12.85 -30.14 -12.17
C SER A 682 11.82 -29.06 -12.47
N SER A 683 12.23 -27.91 -13.02
CA SER A 683 11.30 -26.83 -13.40
C SER A 683 10.39 -27.26 -14.55
N ALA A 684 10.93 -27.94 -15.56
CA ALA A 684 10.17 -28.46 -16.70
C ALA A 684 9.13 -29.51 -16.31
N LEU A 685 9.38 -30.27 -15.23
CA LEU A 685 8.45 -31.29 -14.72
C LEU A 685 7.49 -30.75 -13.64
N LEU A 686 8.03 -30.06 -12.62
CA LEU A 686 7.26 -29.59 -11.46
C LEU A 686 6.27 -28.50 -11.83
N VAL A 687 6.66 -27.51 -12.65
CA VAL A 687 5.78 -26.40 -12.97
C VAL A 687 4.50 -26.90 -13.67
N PRO A 688 4.57 -27.64 -14.79
CA PRO A 688 3.35 -28.18 -15.40
C PRO A 688 2.59 -29.12 -14.46
N SER A 689 3.29 -29.97 -13.71
CA SER A 689 2.65 -30.93 -12.80
C SER A 689 1.86 -30.24 -11.69
N VAL A 690 2.41 -29.18 -11.09
CA VAL A 690 1.73 -28.40 -10.03
C VAL A 690 0.53 -27.67 -10.59
N PHE A 691 0.65 -27.04 -11.77
CA PHE A 691 -0.49 -26.38 -12.43
C PHE A 691 -1.59 -27.38 -12.84
N LEU A 692 -1.23 -28.58 -13.33
CA LEU A 692 -2.17 -29.64 -13.68
C LEU A 692 -2.81 -30.29 -12.44
N PHE A 693 -2.06 -30.41 -11.34
CA PHE A 693 -2.58 -30.91 -10.08
C PHE A 693 -3.62 -29.93 -9.51
N PHE A 694 -3.30 -28.64 -9.46
CA PHE A 694 -4.21 -27.60 -8.98
C PHE A 694 -5.37 -27.28 -9.91
N SER A 695 -5.31 -27.68 -11.20
CA SER A 695 -6.48 -27.61 -12.08
C SER A 695 -7.45 -28.77 -11.86
N LYS A 696 -6.97 -29.92 -11.34
CA LYS A 696 -7.81 -31.09 -11.02
C LYS A 696 -8.39 -31.07 -9.61
N PHE A 697 -7.64 -30.52 -8.65
CA PHE A 697 -8.05 -30.46 -7.24
C PHE A 697 -8.43 -29.03 -6.84
N HIS A 698 -9.61 -28.87 -6.23
CA HIS A 698 -10.07 -27.62 -5.62
C HIS A 698 -9.30 -27.37 -4.31
N ALA A 699 -8.05 -26.93 -4.44
CA ALA A 699 -7.24 -26.47 -3.31
C ALA A 699 -7.41 -24.95 -3.13
N SER A 700 -7.51 -24.51 -1.88
CA SER A 700 -7.58 -23.08 -1.56
C SER A 700 -6.33 -22.34 -2.06
N LEU A 701 -6.49 -21.04 -2.38
CA LEU A 701 -5.39 -20.19 -2.85
C LEU A 701 -4.18 -20.20 -1.90
N SER A 702 -4.43 -20.23 -0.59
CA SER A 702 -3.36 -20.30 0.42
C SER A 702 -2.51 -21.57 0.25
N ILE A 703 -3.15 -22.74 0.11
CA ILE A 703 -2.44 -24.01 -0.10
C ILE A 703 -1.64 -23.97 -1.40
N LYS A 704 -2.23 -23.48 -2.50
CA LYS A 704 -1.57 -23.34 -3.79
C LYS A 704 -0.26 -22.56 -3.70
N ARG A 705 -0.28 -21.43 -2.98
CA ARG A 705 0.91 -20.60 -2.75
C ARG A 705 1.92 -21.28 -1.84
N LYS A 706 1.49 -21.91 -0.75
CA LYS A 706 2.43 -22.51 0.21
C LYS A 706 3.19 -23.71 -0.36
N VAL A 707 2.63 -24.44 -1.33
CA VAL A 707 3.38 -25.46 -2.08
C VAL A 707 4.65 -24.86 -2.73
N TRP A 708 4.56 -23.69 -3.34
CA TRP A 708 5.73 -23.01 -3.91
C TRP A 708 6.73 -22.57 -2.85
N HIS A 709 6.27 -22.17 -1.66
CA HIS A 709 7.14 -21.80 -0.53
C HIS A 709 7.99 -23.00 -0.07
N PHE A 710 7.37 -24.17 0.09
CA PHE A 710 8.08 -25.40 0.47
C PHE A 710 9.03 -25.91 -0.62
N ILE A 711 8.62 -25.84 -1.90
CA ILE A 711 9.48 -26.24 -3.02
C ILE A 711 10.74 -25.35 -3.04
N ILE A 712 10.58 -24.03 -2.96
CA ILE A 712 11.69 -23.09 -2.93
C ILE A 712 12.58 -23.35 -1.70
N PHE A 713 12.00 -23.55 -0.52
CA PHE A 713 12.74 -23.85 0.71
C PHE A 713 13.65 -25.09 0.55
N MET A 714 13.08 -26.22 0.14
CA MET A 714 13.82 -27.49 0.04
C MET A 714 14.84 -27.49 -1.10
N MET A 715 14.55 -26.78 -2.19
CA MET A 715 15.43 -26.73 -3.35
C MET A 715 16.64 -25.81 -3.13
N ILE A 716 16.45 -24.67 -2.44
CA ILE A 716 17.47 -23.62 -2.37
C ILE A 716 18.45 -23.82 -1.21
N ILE A 717 18.03 -24.31 -0.04
CA ILE A 717 18.94 -24.49 1.11
C ILE A 717 20.21 -25.28 0.77
N PRO A 718 20.14 -26.52 0.25
CA PRO A 718 21.35 -27.27 -0.08
C PRO A 718 22.15 -26.61 -1.21
N ALA A 719 21.46 -25.89 -2.11
CA ALA A 719 22.11 -25.19 -3.20
C ALA A 719 22.95 -23.99 -2.74
N ILE A 720 22.47 -23.20 -1.76
CA ILE A 720 23.24 -22.08 -1.19
C ILE A 720 24.56 -22.58 -0.60
N SER A 721 24.52 -23.69 0.13
CA SER A 721 25.72 -24.26 0.75
C SER A 721 26.74 -24.80 -0.26
N ARG A 722 26.28 -25.27 -1.42
CA ARG A 722 27.14 -25.91 -2.43
C ARG A 722 27.66 -24.91 -3.48
N GLU A 723 26.81 -24.04 -4.00
CA GLU A 723 27.15 -23.08 -5.06
C GLU A 723 26.43 -21.72 -4.82
N PRO A 724 26.86 -20.93 -3.82
CA PRO A 724 26.18 -19.69 -3.43
C PRO A 724 26.09 -18.64 -4.56
N GLU A 725 27.14 -18.52 -5.37
CA GLU A 725 27.17 -17.59 -6.50
C GLU A 725 26.13 -17.96 -7.56
N LEU A 726 26.02 -19.25 -7.91
CA LEU A 726 25.01 -19.71 -8.86
C LEU A 726 23.59 -19.47 -8.34
N VAL A 727 23.34 -19.71 -7.05
CA VAL A 727 22.05 -19.41 -6.42
C VAL A 727 21.74 -17.92 -6.49
N SER A 728 22.71 -17.07 -6.18
CA SER A 728 22.53 -15.61 -6.22
C SER A 728 22.20 -15.12 -7.64
N ILE A 729 22.91 -15.63 -8.66
CA ILE A 729 22.61 -15.34 -10.08
C ILE A 729 21.20 -15.81 -10.45
N ALA A 730 20.81 -17.01 -10.02
CA ALA A 730 19.49 -17.58 -10.31
C ALA A 730 18.35 -16.79 -9.64
N LEU A 731 18.50 -16.40 -8.36
CA LEU A 731 17.51 -15.59 -7.63
C LEU A 731 17.32 -14.21 -8.27
N PHE A 732 18.43 -13.57 -8.66
CA PHE A 732 18.36 -12.28 -9.36
C PHE A 732 17.73 -12.44 -10.76
N GLY A 733 18.17 -13.43 -11.53
CA GLY A 733 17.61 -13.75 -12.85
C GLY A 733 16.11 -14.03 -12.78
N MET A 734 15.66 -14.80 -11.77
CA MET A 734 14.25 -15.08 -11.54
C MET A 734 13.47 -13.80 -11.19
N THR A 735 14.03 -12.92 -10.35
CA THR A 735 13.43 -11.61 -10.06
C THR A 735 13.23 -10.80 -11.34
N GLY A 736 14.24 -10.74 -12.22
CA GLY A 736 14.16 -10.07 -13.52
C GLY A 736 13.11 -10.68 -14.45
N VAL A 737 13.04 -12.02 -14.54
CA VAL A 737 12.02 -12.72 -15.32
C VAL A 737 10.62 -12.43 -14.79
N LEU A 738 10.42 -12.46 -13.48
CA LEU A 738 9.13 -12.17 -12.86
C LEU A 738 8.69 -10.73 -13.09
N ILE A 739 9.60 -9.75 -12.98
CA ILE A 739 9.31 -8.34 -13.32
C ILE A 739 8.95 -8.19 -14.80
N PHE A 740 9.65 -8.90 -15.70
CA PHE A 740 9.35 -8.86 -17.13
C PHE A 740 7.99 -9.50 -17.44
N VAL A 741 7.71 -10.68 -16.89
CA VAL A 741 6.41 -11.36 -16.98
C VAL A 741 5.29 -10.46 -16.47
N GLU A 742 5.51 -9.80 -15.33
CA GLU A 742 4.55 -8.87 -14.76
C GLU A 742 4.32 -7.65 -15.66
N THR A 743 5.39 -7.12 -16.26
CA THR A 743 5.31 -6.03 -17.23
C THR A 743 4.48 -6.42 -18.45
N LEU A 744 4.66 -7.64 -18.97
CA LEU A 744 3.83 -8.17 -20.07
C LEU A 744 2.37 -8.34 -19.65
N ARG A 745 2.14 -8.85 -18.42
CA ARG A 745 0.81 -9.12 -17.86
C ARG A 745 0.03 -7.82 -17.64
N CYS A 746 0.59 -6.87 -16.89
CA CYS A 746 -0.09 -5.64 -16.49
C CYS A 746 -0.39 -4.72 -17.70
N ASN A 747 0.36 -4.86 -18.79
CA ASN A 747 0.15 -4.15 -20.04
C ASN A 747 -0.59 -4.98 -21.12
N GLU A 748 -0.92 -6.23 -20.83
CA GLU A 748 -1.53 -7.18 -21.78
C GLU A 748 -0.81 -7.27 -23.13
N LEU A 749 0.52 -7.17 -23.13
CA LEU A 749 1.29 -7.08 -24.37
C LEU A 749 1.32 -8.41 -25.15
N PRO A 750 0.97 -8.45 -26.45
CA PRO A 750 1.02 -9.66 -27.26
C PRO A 750 2.46 -10.21 -27.44
N PRO A 751 2.65 -11.53 -27.62
CA PRO A 751 1.62 -12.55 -27.77
C PRO A 751 1.12 -13.15 -26.44
N PHE A 752 1.87 -13.00 -25.35
CA PHE A 752 1.62 -13.75 -24.11
C PHE A 752 0.85 -12.99 -23.03
N GLY A 753 0.74 -11.66 -23.09
CA GLY A 753 0.19 -10.85 -22.00
C GLY A 753 -1.18 -11.30 -21.51
N LYS A 754 -2.12 -11.58 -22.43
CA LYS A 754 -3.46 -12.11 -22.08
C LYS A 754 -3.42 -13.52 -21.48
N LEU A 755 -2.57 -14.40 -22.02
CA LEU A 755 -2.40 -15.76 -21.51
C LEU A 755 -1.83 -15.73 -20.08
N ILE A 756 -0.79 -14.92 -19.85
CA ILE A 756 -0.16 -14.74 -18.55
C ILE A 756 -1.18 -14.18 -17.55
N LYS A 757 -1.97 -13.18 -17.96
CA LYS A 757 -3.02 -12.60 -17.11
C LYS A 757 -3.99 -13.68 -16.62
N HIS A 758 -4.55 -14.47 -17.53
CA HIS A 758 -5.46 -15.55 -17.17
C HIS A 758 -4.82 -16.63 -16.27
N LEU A 759 -3.54 -16.93 -16.48
CA LEU A 759 -2.81 -17.89 -15.64
C LEU A 759 -2.58 -17.38 -14.22
N PHE A 760 -2.29 -16.08 -14.07
CA PHE A 760 -1.92 -15.45 -12.79
C PHE A 760 -3.12 -14.91 -12.01
N GLU A 761 -4.25 -14.61 -12.65
CA GLU A 761 -5.52 -14.23 -11.99
C GLU A 761 -5.91 -15.22 -10.87
N LYS A 762 -5.60 -16.52 -11.06
CA LYS A 762 -5.85 -17.58 -10.06
C LYS A 762 -4.93 -17.55 -8.84
N TYR A 763 -3.94 -16.67 -8.83
CA TYR A 763 -2.91 -16.55 -7.78
C TYR A 763 -2.88 -15.14 -7.14
N GLU A 764 -3.81 -14.25 -7.51
CA GLU A 764 -3.92 -12.89 -6.95
C GLU A 764 -4.41 -12.93 -5.49
N ASP A 765 -3.68 -12.26 -4.58
CA ASP A 765 -4.05 -12.14 -3.16
C ASP A 765 -4.83 -10.84 -2.90
N SER A 766 -5.54 -10.79 -1.78
CA SER A 766 -6.10 -9.58 -1.18
C SER A 766 -5.13 -8.40 -1.10
N LYS A 767 -3.83 -8.66 -0.87
CA LYS A 767 -2.77 -7.64 -0.85
C LYS A 767 -2.38 -7.14 -2.25
N ASP A 768 -2.72 -7.88 -3.31
CA ASP A 768 -2.47 -7.51 -4.72
C ASP A 768 -3.66 -6.78 -5.36
N ASN A 769 -4.82 -6.72 -4.67
CA ASN A 769 -6.04 -6.08 -5.18
C ASN A 769 -5.99 -4.54 -5.18
N SER A 770 -4.92 -3.94 -4.66
CA SER A 770 -4.74 -2.48 -4.59
C SER A 770 -4.30 -1.85 -5.91
N GLY A 771 -3.89 -2.64 -6.89
CA GLY A 771 -3.29 -2.14 -8.13
C GLY A 771 -3.42 -3.09 -9.30
N LYS A 772 -2.81 -2.70 -10.43
CA LYS A 772 -2.67 -3.59 -11.58
C LYS A 772 -1.49 -4.52 -11.42
N ILE A 773 -0.51 -4.19 -10.57
CA ILE A 773 0.70 -4.97 -10.34
C ILE A 773 0.48 -5.99 -9.21
N ILE A 774 0.81 -7.25 -9.49
CA ILE A 774 0.93 -8.31 -8.49
C ILE A 774 2.34 -8.29 -7.93
N THR A 775 2.45 -8.08 -6.62
CA THR A 775 3.73 -7.96 -5.91
C THR A 775 4.09 -9.23 -5.15
N SER A 776 3.09 -10.05 -4.83
CA SER A 776 3.25 -11.25 -3.99
C SER A 776 4.41 -12.15 -4.40
N TYR A 777 4.55 -12.47 -5.69
CA TYR A 777 5.56 -13.42 -6.16
C TYR A 777 6.95 -12.78 -6.38
N THR A 778 7.01 -11.50 -6.76
CA THR A 778 8.28 -10.76 -6.91
C THR A 778 8.89 -10.49 -5.54
N TYR A 779 8.07 -10.09 -4.56
CA TYR A 779 8.53 -9.92 -3.19
C TYR A 779 8.87 -11.23 -2.48
N LEU A 780 8.21 -12.34 -2.82
CA LEU A 780 8.61 -13.65 -2.28
C LEU A 780 10.08 -13.96 -2.66
N ILE A 781 10.44 -13.82 -3.94
CA ILE A 781 11.81 -14.08 -4.40
C ILE A 781 12.78 -13.04 -3.82
N ALA A 782 12.41 -11.75 -3.82
CA ALA A 782 13.23 -10.70 -3.24
C ALA A 782 13.46 -10.92 -1.73
N GLY A 783 12.42 -11.26 -0.97
CA GLY A 783 12.48 -11.55 0.46
C GLY A 783 13.32 -12.78 0.79
N VAL A 784 13.27 -13.81 -0.04
CA VAL A 784 14.17 -14.98 0.05
C VAL A 784 15.63 -14.55 -0.18
N ALA A 785 15.88 -13.69 -1.16
CA ALA A 785 17.22 -13.33 -1.60
C ALA A 785 17.89 -12.22 -0.75
N LEU A 786 17.11 -11.31 -0.17
CA LEU A 786 17.63 -10.13 0.54
C LEU A 786 18.59 -10.48 1.68
N PRO A 787 18.25 -11.35 2.66
CA PRO A 787 19.19 -11.74 3.72
C PRO A 787 20.50 -12.35 3.20
N PHE A 788 20.42 -13.11 2.10
CA PHE A 788 21.58 -13.71 1.46
C PHE A 788 22.48 -12.66 0.79
N TRP A 789 21.90 -11.68 0.09
CA TRP A 789 22.63 -10.58 -0.53
C TRP A 789 23.21 -9.59 0.49
N LEU A 790 22.49 -9.32 1.58
CA LEU A 790 22.96 -8.46 2.67
C LEU A 790 24.20 -9.04 3.39
N ASN A 791 24.37 -10.37 3.33
CA ASN A 791 25.56 -11.07 3.78
C ASN A 791 26.62 -11.26 2.67
N ASN A 792 26.56 -10.52 1.56
CA ASN A 792 27.48 -10.63 0.44
C ASN A 792 27.57 -12.06 -0.13
N CYS A 793 26.44 -12.77 -0.16
CA CYS A 793 26.32 -14.17 -0.59
C CYS A 793 27.11 -15.17 0.28
N ASP A 794 27.41 -14.85 1.54
CA ASP A 794 28.10 -15.74 2.46
C ASP A 794 27.18 -16.88 2.95
N ALA A 795 27.41 -18.09 2.45
CA ALA A 795 26.65 -19.29 2.81
C ALA A 795 27.00 -19.87 4.19
N THR A 796 28.06 -19.39 4.84
CA THR A 796 28.48 -19.90 6.16
C THR A 796 27.69 -19.28 7.31
N ARG A 797 27.10 -18.09 7.08
CA ARG A 797 26.28 -17.39 8.08
C ARG A 797 24.85 -17.89 8.05
N GLU A 798 24.33 -18.26 9.22
CA GLU A 798 22.93 -18.70 9.35
C GLU A 798 21.93 -17.61 8.99
N SER A 799 22.27 -16.34 9.26
CA SER A 799 21.43 -15.19 8.91
C SER A 799 21.15 -15.08 7.40
N SER A 800 22.01 -15.64 6.54
CA SER A 800 21.81 -15.70 5.08
C SER A 800 20.60 -16.55 4.67
N TYR A 801 20.21 -17.52 5.50
CA TYR A 801 19.09 -18.42 5.24
C TYR A 801 17.76 -17.90 5.80
N MET A 802 17.75 -16.77 6.51
CA MET A 802 16.54 -16.28 7.20
C MET A 802 15.38 -15.99 6.25
N GLY A 803 15.66 -15.53 5.03
CA GLY A 803 14.62 -15.32 4.02
C GLY A 803 13.91 -16.62 3.65
N LEU A 804 14.67 -17.71 3.47
CA LEU A 804 14.14 -19.05 3.22
C LEU A 804 13.40 -19.62 4.43
N VAL A 805 14.01 -19.55 5.61
CA VAL A 805 13.42 -20.10 6.85
C VAL A 805 12.08 -19.44 7.15
N VAL A 806 12.04 -18.11 7.06
CA VAL A 806 10.89 -17.35 7.50
C VAL A 806 9.77 -17.35 6.47
N LEU A 807 10.05 -17.18 5.17
CA LEU A 807 9.00 -17.25 4.15
C LEU A 807 8.67 -18.71 3.78
N GLY A 808 9.69 -19.51 3.53
CA GLY A 808 9.56 -20.88 3.03
C GLY A 808 8.88 -21.84 4.03
N LEU A 809 9.08 -21.63 5.33
CA LEU A 809 8.56 -22.52 6.39
C LEU A 809 7.72 -21.77 7.42
N GLY A 810 8.23 -20.67 7.99
CA GLY A 810 7.54 -19.89 9.02
C GLY A 810 6.16 -19.38 8.59
N ASP A 811 6.13 -18.43 7.66
CA ASP A 811 4.91 -17.83 7.10
C ASP A 811 4.00 -18.87 6.41
N ALA A 812 4.60 -19.91 5.81
CA ALA A 812 3.87 -21.05 5.27
C ALA A 812 3.07 -21.78 6.37
N PHE A 813 3.70 -22.11 7.49
CA PHE A 813 3.05 -22.76 8.63
C PHE A 813 2.04 -21.84 9.30
N ALA A 814 2.36 -20.55 9.42
CA ALA A 814 1.48 -19.54 10.01
C ALA A 814 0.12 -19.51 9.31
N SER A 815 0.13 -19.42 7.98
CA SER A 815 -1.08 -19.36 7.17
C SER A 815 -1.85 -20.68 7.16
N LEU A 816 -1.17 -21.82 7.06
CA LEU A 816 -1.82 -23.14 7.01
C LEU A 816 -2.48 -23.49 8.35
N VAL A 817 -1.75 -23.39 9.45
CA VAL A 817 -2.27 -23.71 10.79
C VAL A 817 -3.27 -22.66 11.23
N GLY A 818 -2.97 -21.37 11.00
CA GLY A 818 -3.87 -20.28 11.33
C GLY A 818 -5.20 -20.36 10.58
N GLY A 819 -5.20 -20.81 9.32
CA GLY A 819 -6.42 -21.05 8.55
C GLY A 819 -7.18 -22.32 8.93
N PHE A 820 -6.48 -23.38 9.38
CA PHE A 820 -7.10 -24.67 9.68
C PHE A 820 -7.65 -24.77 11.11
N CYS A 821 -6.91 -24.28 12.11
CA CYS A 821 -7.27 -24.43 13.53
C CYS A 821 -7.15 -23.13 14.35
N GLY A 822 -6.89 -21.99 13.72
CA GLY A 822 -6.79 -20.71 14.41
C GLY A 822 -8.12 -20.25 15.00
N SER A 823 -8.17 -20.10 16.31
CA SER A 823 -9.36 -19.69 17.06
C SER A 823 -9.18 -18.33 17.74
N TYR A 824 -7.95 -17.99 18.15
CA TYR A 824 -7.64 -16.75 18.84
C TYR A 824 -6.88 -15.80 17.91
N THR A 825 -7.45 -14.63 17.62
CA THR A 825 -6.80 -13.60 16.80
C THR A 825 -5.98 -12.65 17.65
N TRP A 826 -4.87 -12.15 17.11
CA TRP A 826 -4.17 -11.01 17.69
C TRP A 826 -5.10 -9.79 17.78
N PRO A 827 -4.96 -8.92 18.81
CA PRO A 827 -5.80 -7.73 18.94
C PRO A 827 -5.73 -6.87 17.67
N GLN A 828 -6.90 -6.57 17.09
CA GLN A 828 -7.02 -5.72 15.89
C GLN A 828 -6.25 -6.25 14.66
N SER A 829 -6.03 -7.58 14.57
CA SER A 829 -5.41 -8.26 13.44
C SER A 829 -6.26 -9.44 12.99
N LYS A 830 -6.16 -9.81 11.70
CA LYS A 830 -6.79 -11.03 11.16
C LYS A 830 -5.94 -12.29 11.41
N LYS A 831 -4.69 -12.11 11.83
CA LYS A 831 -3.74 -13.20 12.09
C LYS A 831 -4.05 -13.86 13.43
N THR A 832 -3.85 -15.17 13.50
CA THR A 832 -4.16 -15.98 14.69
C THR A 832 -2.92 -16.25 15.52
N ILE A 833 -3.10 -16.36 16.84
CA ILE A 833 -2.04 -16.69 17.79
C ILE A 833 -1.51 -18.10 17.50
N GLU A 834 -2.40 -19.04 17.14
CA GLU A 834 -2.03 -20.38 16.72
C GLU A 834 -1.20 -20.37 15.43
N GLY A 835 -1.52 -19.47 14.49
CA GLY A 835 -0.70 -19.23 13.31
C GLY A 835 0.70 -18.74 13.68
N SER A 836 0.82 -17.73 14.53
CA SER A 836 2.13 -17.24 14.98
C SER A 836 2.90 -18.30 15.80
N LEU A 837 2.22 -19.16 16.57
CA LEU A 837 2.86 -20.30 17.23
C LEU A 837 3.39 -21.32 16.21
N ALA A 838 2.63 -21.61 15.16
CA ALA A 838 3.06 -22.47 14.07
C ALA A 838 4.25 -21.88 13.30
N MET A 839 4.27 -20.56 13.12
CA MET A 839 5.42 -19.85 12.56
C MET A 839 6.67 -20.06 13.41
N PHE A 840 6.57 -19.91 14.73
CA PHE A 840 7.67 -20.16 15.64
C PHE A 840 8.22 -21.59 15.47
N VAL A 841 7.34 -22.59 15.45
CA VAL A 841 7.73 -23.99 15.20
C VAL A 841 8.37 -24.16 13.83
N GLY A 842 7.83 -23.51 12.80
CA GLY A 842 8.37 -23.53 11.45
C GLY A 842 9.77 -22.92 11.36
N ILE A 843 10.05 -21.82 12.07
CA ILE A 843 11.36 -21.19 12.11
C ILE A 843 12.38 -22.07 12.84
N VAL A 844 12.01 -22.63 14.00
CA VAL A 844 12.88 -23.55 14.75
C VAL A 844 13.18 -24.81 13.93
N GLY A 845 12.18 -25.37 13.26
CA GLY A 845 12.36 -26.46 12.29
C GLY A 845 13.24 -26.06 11.10
N GLY A 846 13.10 -24.83 10.61
CA GLY A 846 13.94 -24.27 9.57
C GLY A 846 15.42 -24.22 9.95
N PHE A 847 15.75 -23.81 11.18
CA PHE A 847 17.13 -23.86 11.68
C PHE A 847 17.69 -25.29 11.73
N LEU A 848 16.88 -26.28 12.12
CA LEU A 848 17.28 -27.69 12.07
C LEU A 848 17.59 -28.14 10.64
N CYS A 849 16.73 -27.77 9.69
CA CYS A 849 16.94 -28.07 8.27
C CYS A 849 18.21 -27.41 7.73
N VAL A 850 18.45 -26.13 8.05
CA VAL A 850 19.68 -25.43 7.65
C VAL A 850 20.90 -26.14 8.24
N GLY A 851 20.90 -26.48 9.53
CA GLY A 851 21.99 -27.22 10.16
C GLY A 851 22.25 -28.59 9.50
N TYR A 852 21.19 -29.31 9.13
CA TYR A 852 21.31 -30.61 8.47
C TYR A 852 21.85 -30.52 7.04
N PHE A 853 21.32 -29.59 6.22
CA PHE A 853 21.66 -29.52 4.80
C PHE A 853 22.90 -28.67 4.50
N ALA A 854 23.09 -27.55 5.23
CA ALA A 854 24.15 -26.60 4.96
C ALA A 854 25.42 -26.87 5.77
N GLY A 855 25.36 -27.73 6.79
CA GLY A 855 26.51 -28.07 7.63
C GLY A 855 27.18 -26.84 8.27
N THR A 856 26.44 -25.75 8.43
CA THR A 856 26.99 -24.46 8.90
C THR A 856 27.51 -24.62 10.32
N ALA A 857 28.77 -24.22 10.55
CA ALA A 857 29.30 -24.04 11.90
C ALA A 857 28.53 -22.89 12.57
N SER A 858 27.49 -23.25 13.31
CA SER A 858 26.52 -22.29 13.83
C SER A 858 27.16 -21.28 14.78
N PRO A 859 27.08 -19.97 14.51
CA PRO A 859 27.35 -18.99 15.54
C PRO A 859 26.20 -18.97 16.56
N LEU A 860 24.94 -19.07 16.10
CA LEU A 860 23.73 -18.94 16.94
C LEU A 860 23.53 -20.14 17.87
N ASN A 861 23.66 -19.89 19.17
CA ASN A 861 23.25 -20.88 20.16
C ASN A 861 21.73 -21.16 20.08
N TRP A 862 21.29 -22.32 20.59
CA TRP A 862 19.88 -22.72 20.51
C TRP A 862 18.93 -21.76 21.21
N THR A 863 19.37 -21.11 22.29
CA THR A 863 18.59 -20.08 23.01
C THR A 863 18.28 -18.91 22.09
N ASN A 864 19.28 -18.42 21.34
CA ASN A 864 19.16 -17.32 20.42
C ASN A 864 18.31 -17.68 19.18
N ARG A 865 18.38 -18.93 18.70
CA ARG A 865 17.47 -19.41 17.64
C ARG A 865 16.01 -19.43 18.07
N VAL A 866 15.74 -19.89 19.29
CA VAL A 866 14.39 -19.88 19.88
C VAL A 866 13.89 -18.44 20.04
N LEU A 867 14.74 -17.55 20.57
CA LEU A 867 14.40 -16.13 20.72
C LEU A 867 14.13 -15.46 19.37
N CYS A 868 14.94 -15.75 18.35
CA CYS A 868 14.71 -15.29 16.98
C CYS A 868 13.34 -15.73 16.47
N GLY A 869 12.99 -17.02 16.62
CA GLY A 869 11.67 -17.53 16.25
C GLY A 869 10.52 -16.84 16.98
N ILE A 870 10.65 -16.58 18.29
CA ILE A 870 9.63 -15.87 19.09
C ILE A 870 9.44 -14.45 18.56
N LEU A 871 10.53 -13.70 18.36
CA LEU A 871 10.46 -12.31 17.90
C LEU A 871 9.85 -12.21 16.50
N CYS A 872 10.21 -13.12 15.59
CA CYS A 872 9.63 -13.18 14.25
C CYS A 872 8.14 -13.54 14.25
N ALA A 873 7.73 -14.50 15.08
CA ALA A 873 6.32 -14.87 15.24
C ALA A 873 5.48 -13.73 15.82
N LEU A 874 6.02 -13.01 16.82
CA LEU A 874 5.36 -11.82 17.38
C LEU A 874 5.24 -10.72 16.32
N PHE A 875 6.32 -10.43 15.59
CA PHE A 875 6.31 -9.42 14.53
C PHE A 875 5.29 -9.76 13.44
N GLU A 876 5.24 -11.00 12.97
CA GLU A 876 4.24 -11.43 11.98
C GLU A 876 2.82 -11.21 12.50
N GLY A 877 2.51 -11.65 13.73
CA GLY A 877 1.16 -11.54 14.28
C GLY A 877 0.66 -10.11 14.45
N ILE A 878 1.58 -9.18 14.75
CA ILE A 878 1.27 -7.77 15.05
C ILE A 878 1.49 -6.81 13.88
N VAL A 879 2.05 -7.19 12.73
CA VAL A 879 2.34 -6.24 11.62
C VAL A 879 1.50 -6.57 10.38
N ASP A 880 1.00 -5.54 9.69
CA ASP A 880 0.11 -5.66 8.50
C ASP A 880 0.79 -5.30 7.19
N VAL A 881 2.08 -4.96 7.25
CA VAL A 881 2.88 -4.68 6.06
C VAL A 881 3.01 -5.92 5.18
N ASN A 882 3.65 -5.74 4.03
CA ASN A 882 3.96 -6.87 3.16
C ASN A 882 5.00 -7.79 3.81
N ASP A 883 4.50 -8.89 4.39
CA ASP A 883 5.30 -9.90 5.08
C ASP A 883 6.39 -10.49 4.17
N ASN A 884 6.16 -10.59 2.86
CA ASN A 884 7.17 -11.10 1.93
C ASN A 884 8.40 -10.20 1.82
N LEU A 885 8.29 -8.92 2.16
CA LEU A 885 9.39 -7.96 2.05
C LEU A 885 10.03 -7.65 3.41
N PHE A 886 9.21 -7.25 4.40
CA PHE A 886 9.73 -6.72 5.66
C PHE A 886 10.06 -7.80 6.70
N LEU A 887 9.33 -8.91 6.70
CA LEU A 887 9.55 -9.98 7.68
C LEU A 887 10.93 -10.67 7.51
N PRO A 888 11.43 -10.95 6.29
CA PRO A 888 12.81 -11.42 6.09
C PRO A 888 13.87 -10.45 6.60
N VAL A 889 13.69 -9.15 6.35
CA VAL A 889 14.64 -8.11 6.77
C VAL A 889 14.66 -7.98 8.29
N PHE A 890 13.48 -8.04 8.92
CA PHE A 890 13.34 -8.11 10.37
C PHE A 890 14.05 -9.33 10.95
N ALA A 891 13.77 -10.51 10.41
CA ALA A 891 14.35 -11.77 10.88
C ALA A 891 15.87 -11.82 10.73
N TYR A 892 16.38 -11.32 9.60
CA TYR A 892 17.81 -11.13 9.36
C TYR A 892 18.44 -10.21 10.41
N THR A 893 17.80 -9.07 10.70
CA THR A 893 18.30 -8.08 11.68
C THR A 893 18.35 -8.69 13.08
N VAL A 894 17.30 -9.41 13.49
CA VAL A 894 17.25 -10.15 14.75
C VAL A 894 18.38 -11.18 14.82
N ALA A 895 18.53 -11.99 13.78
CA ALA A 895 19.56 -13.04 13.74
C ALA A 895 20.98 -12.44 13.84
N GLU A 896 21.28 -11.40 13.07
CA GLU A 896 22.59 -10.72 13.13
C GLU A 896 22.87 -10.09 14.49
N LEU A 897 21.88 -9.47 15.12
CA LEU A 897 22.04 -8.93 16.47
C LEU A 897 22.29 -10.02 17.50
N LEU A 898 21.48 -11.08 17.48
CA LEU A 898 21.63 -12.18 18.43
C LEU A 898 22.93 -12.96 18.25
N ILE A 899 23.52 -12.97 17.04
CA ILE A 899 24.87 -13.51 16.82
C ILE A 899 25.93 -12.80 17.68
N LEU A 900 25.75 -11.51 17.94
CA LEU A 900 26.69 -10.70 18.73
C LEU A 900 26.59 -10.98 20.24
N PHE A 901 25.50 -11.60 20.70
CA PHE A 901 25.22 -11.91 22.11
C PHE A 901 25.26 -13.42 22.41
N ASN A 902 26.08 -14.18 21.67
CA ASN A 902 26.17 -15.62 21.85
C ASN A 902 26.89 -16.07 23.12
#